data_AF-A0A0G1QXG7-F1
#
_entry.id   AF-A0A0G1QXG7-F1
#
_cell.length_a   1.000
_cell.length_b   1.000
_cell.length_c   1.000
_cell.angle_alpha   90.00
_cell.angle_beta   90.00
_cell.angle_gamma   90.00
#
_symmetry.space_group_name_H-M   'P 1'
#
loop_
_entity.id
_entity.type
_entity.pdbx_description
1 polymer ?
#
loop_
_entity_poly.entity_id
_entity_poly.type
_entity_poly.pdbx_seq_one_letter_code
_entity_poly.pdbx_strand_id
1 'polypeptide(L)'
;MINTQQIKSALPIAKLIEHYGGIKTAANQCWCIFHEKNGKAGHKTPSLVVHPDSQTITCKSQGCFEGANIFAVIAKMEGLDIKSEYPKIIERAASIAGIQIQQPIRKPIMTGSLQTSHIEFLRNRGLEDETIAKMRLGGFYDHIQFKYFDNGEVVGYKAKTIIPKDKQDEHRMDNLKWKPYYIKGKKPDYWFTDGLQNKKIIYLVAGEYDLAILQQEVNKKNISNEIGVITLITGESSPISKSGLEYLRQLDNTEYRIIYDYDDTGLNNMPLRGQELLKTGKRVMSFSWKPEMNPSNKQGYDINDHFLESKKVDIFLDETNFIEIGNEAESQQNDAEKIELTNDPVTIDQIYEAISKIGVVSHELIEICIATCISIGLKLELPIWLMIIGNPSSFKTELIKLFRGIAEVLYLSSMSENAFASGFIPKDGSQPKDLLSILNNKILLIRDLTTMFSLNEETVKKILGDLTSIFDGEFEKFTATRGLMKYRATFPIIGCITPAILAKHRNYMEQLGSRFLFYRIPHLTDDNRATGYGIAWNGEKRSENIKVATTLVSSFCVQLINKARELAELPRIDNETRELLNNAAEFVSRARGKAITRPVEFTNDQNKKITYYEITDRQVEEPWRALIELRSIATVLAFIRNKDVVTPDEFQTLRLLIQSSASINRTEVMVALIGEEGLTADQTSKKVDKSSKQTRRDLTELVALGLVVKKKELGATFPTTAPWLFSIEPEYSALLAGISIAPIQEDAIPPNMLDEMLDGRDTDYGGGDGE
;
A
#
# COMPACT_ATOMS: atom_id res chain seq x y z
N MET A 1 -35.33 9.24 28.94
CA MET A 1 -33.86 9.21 29.13
C MET A 1 -33.55 8.08 30.07
N ILE A 2 -32.62 7.18 29.74
CA ILE A 2 -32.18 6.15 30.66
C ILE A 2 -31.32 6.85 31.72
N ASN A 3 -31.83 6.97 32.95
CA ASN A 3 -31.06 7.55 34.03
C ASN A 3 -30.17 6.45 34.66
N THR A 4 -28.95 6.29 34.14
CA THR A 4 -27.96 5.34 34.67
C THR A 4 -27.68 5.54 36.16
N GLN A 5 -27.95 6.73 36.70
CA GLN A 5 -27.80 7.03 38.12
C GLN A 5 -28.91 6.40 38.96
N GLN A 6 -30.14 6.32 38.45
CA GLN A 6 -31.22 5.58 39.11
C GLN A 6 -30.92 4.09 39.21
N ILE A 7 -30.36 3.50 38.15
CA ILE A 7 -29.95 2.08 38.15
C ILE A 7 -28.83 1.85 39.17
N LYS A 8 -27.81 2.71 39.19
CA LYS A 8 -26.71 2.62 40.19
C LYS A 8 -27.21 2.74 41.63
N SER A 9 -28.21 3.59 41.89
CA SER A 9 -28.80 3.73 43.23
C SER A 9 -29.66 2.53 43.63
N ALA A 10 -30.39 1.93 42.68
CA ALA A 10 -31.27 0.79 42.95
C ALA A 10 -30.54 -0.56 43.00
N LEU A 11 -29.36 -0.67 42.40
CA LEU A 11 -28.58 -1.90 42.33
C LEU A 11 -27.18 -1.72 42.96
N PRO A 12 -27.07 -1.87 44.29
CA PRO A 12 -25.79 -1.89 44.97
C PRO A 12 -24.89 -3.01 44.45
N ILE A 13 -23.58 -2.73 44.31
CA ILE A 13 -22.59 -3.68 43.81
C ILE A 13 -22.60 -5.01 44.59
N ALA A 14 -22.82 -4.97 45.91
CA ALA A 14 -22.90 -6.16 46.75
C ALA A 14 -24.09 -7.07 46.37
N LYS A 15 -25.26 -6.50 46.05
CA LYS A 15 -26.43 -7.26 45.60
C LYS A 15 -26.21 -7.87 44.22
N LEU A 16 -25.49 -7.17 43.35
CA LEU A 16 -25.14 -7.69 42.04
C LEU A 16 -24.23 -8.92 42.14
N ILE A 17 -23.24 -8.90 43.05
CA ILE A 17 -22.38 -10.06 43.29
C ILE A 17 -23.17 -11.25 43.84
N GLU A 18 -24.12 -11.02 44.75
CA GLU A 18 -25.04 -12.06 45.24
C GLU A 18 -25.90 -12.64 44.10
N HIS A 19 -26.43 -11.78 43.22
CA HIS A 19 -27.25 -12.20 42.07
C HIS A 19 -26.50 -13.17 41.15
N TYR A 20 -25.21 -12.94 40.93
CA TYR A 20 -24.36 -13.82 40.12
C TYR A 20 -23.74 -15.00 40.90
N GLY A 21 -24.22 -15.28 42.12
CA GLY A 21 -23.81 -16.45 42.90
C GLY A 21 -22.52 -16.28 43.68
N GLY A 22 -22.12 -15.05 44.01
CA GLY A 22 -20.94 -14.78 44.85
C GLY A 22 -21.09 -15.34 46.26
N ILE A 23 -20.19 -16.23 46.65
CA ILE A 23 -20.18 -16.85 47.99
C ILE A 23 -19.36 -15.98 48.93
N LYS A 24 -20.03 -15.35 49.90
CA LYS A 24 -19.38 -14.51 50.93
C LYS A 24 -18.59 -15.36 51.93
N THR A 25 -17.41 -14.87 52.28
CA THR A 25 -16.55 -15.50 53.30
C THR A 25 -16.24 -14.55 54.46
N ALA A 26 -16.31 -13.24 54.22
CA ALA A 26 -16.20 -12.18 55.22
C ALA A 26 -17.01 -10.96 54.75
N ALA A 27 -17.15 -9.91 55.57
CA ALA A 27 -18.01 -8.76 55.33
C ALA A 27 -17.88 -8.15 53.91
N ASN A 28 -16.66 -8.06 53.38
CA ASN A 28 -16.35 -7.46 52.07
C ASN A 28 -15.55 -8.41 51.15
N GLN A 29 -15.52 -9.70 51.44
CA GLN A 29 -14.70 -10.66 50.69
C GLN A 29 -15.52 -11.88 50.27
N CYS A 30 -15.37 -12.28 49.02
CA CYS A 30 -16.09 -13.40 48.42
C CYS A 30 -15.22 -14.17 47.43
N TRP A 31 -15.64 -15.39 47.10
CA TRP A 31 -15.06 -16.12 45.98
C TRP A 31 -15.43 -15.44 44.67
N CYS A 32 -14.48 -15.32 43.76
CA CYS A 32 -14.62 -14.61 42.51
C CYS A 32 -15.61 -15.29 41.58
N ILE A 33 -16.71 -14.60 41.28
CA ILE A 33 -17.78 -15.07 40.39
C ILE A 33 -17.33 -15.38 38.94
N PHE A 34 -16.14 -14.91 38.55
CA PHE A 34 -15.61 -15.09 37.19
C PHE A 34 -14.80 -16.39 37.03
N HIS A 35 -13.94 -16.72 38.00
CA HIS A 35 -12.99 -17.84 37.87
C HIS A 35 -13.04 -18.84 39.05
N GLU A 36 -13.89 -18.61 40.06
CA GLU A 36 -14.05 -19.48 41.24
C GLU A 36 -15.52 -19.94 41.38
N LYS A 37 -16.17 -20.29 40.27
CA LYS A 37 -17.55 -20.84 40.29
C LYS A 37 -17.60 -22.08 41.19
N ASN A 38 -18.46 -22.07 42.21
CA ASN A 38 -18.68 -23.11 43.24
C ASN A 38 -17.72 -23.13 44.44
N GLY A 39 -17.01 -22.05 44.73
CA GLY A 39 -16.44 -21.80 46.06
C GLY A 39 -15.18 -22.57 46.44
N LYS A 40 -14.63 -23.41 45.55
CA LYS A 40 -13.28 -23.99 45.64
C LYS A 40 -12.78 -24.39 44.25
N ALA A 41 -12.11 -23.48 43.55
CA ALA A 41 -11.31 -23.83 42.38
C ALA A 41 -9.96 -23.12 42.47
N GLY A 42 -8.90 -23.86 42.85
CA GLY A 42 -7.50 -23.45 42.71
C GLY A 42 -6.92 -22.50 43.76
N HIS A 43 -7.69 -21.63 44.41
CA HIS A 43 -7.16 -20.65 45.36
C HIS A 43 -7.41 -21.04 46.84
N LYS A 44 -6.39 -20.85 47.70
CA LYS A 44 -6.48 -21.11 49.16
C LYS A 44 -7.29 -20.06 49.92
N THR A 45 -7.47 -18.87 49.33
CA THR A 45 -8.16 -17.73 49.94
C THR A 45 -9.07 -17.05 48.92
N PRO A 46 -10.25 -16.54 49.34
CA PRO A 46 -11.17 -15.80 48.48
C PRO A 46 -10.49 -14.59 47.82
N SER A 47 -10.61 -14.45 46.50
CA SER A 47 -9.84 -13.45 45.74
C SER A 47 -10.60 -12.15 45.43
N LEU A 48 -11.92 -12.12 45.58
CA LEU A 48 -12.74 -10.96 45.22
C LEU A 48 -13.06 -10.09 46.45
N VAL A 49 -12.68 -8.82 46.37
CA VAL A 49 -12.99 -7.80 47.38
C VAL A 49 -14.07 -6.88 46.82
N VAL A 50 -15.14 -6.70 47.59
CA VAL A 50 -16.22 -5.76 47.30
C VAL A 50 -15.98 -4.50 48.11
N HIS A 51 -16.09 -3.34 47.46
CA HIS A 51 -15.95 -2.02 48.09
C HIS A 51 -17.33 -1.33 48.07
N PRO A 52 -18.15 -1.46 49.13
CA PRO A 52 -19.49 -0.90 49.17
C PRO A 52 -19.52 0.62 49.04
N ASP A 53 -18.55 1.32 49.63
CA ASP A 53 -18.53 2.79 49.63
C ASP A 53 -18.28 3.38 48.23
N SER A 54 -17.37 2.77 47.47
CA SER A 54 -17.05 3.18 46.09
C SER A 54 -17.92 2.49 45.03
N GLN A 55 -18.79 1.55 45.43
CA GLN A 55 -19.62 0.73 44.54
C GLN A 55 -18.80 0.01 43.44
N THR A 56 -17.62 -0.51 43.82
CA THR A 56 -16.70 -1.22 42.91
C THR A 56 -16.27 -2.56 43.48
N ILE A 57 -15.71 -3.42 42.62
CA ILE A 57 -15.04 -4.65 43.02
C ILE A 57 -13.61 -4.71 42.47
N THR A 58 -12.74 -5.39 43.21
CA THR A 58 -11.37 -5.67 42.78
C THR A 58 -11.06 -7.14 43.09
N CYS A 59 -10.51 -7.85 42.11
CA CYS A 59 -10.07 -9.22 42.28
C CYS A 59 -8.54 -9.24 42.42
N LYS A 60 -8.04 -9.93 43.45
CA LYS A 60 -6.59 -10.07 43.73
C LYS A 60 -5.88 -11.04 42.79
N SER A 61 -6.60 -11.75 41.92
CA SER A 61 -6.01 -12.61 40.90
C SER A 61 -5.52 -11.78 39.71
N GLN A 62 -4.30 -12.04 39.24
CA GLN A 62 -3.70 -11.30 38.12
C GLN A 62 -4.60 -11.37 36.88
N GLY A 63 -4.89 -10.20 36.29
CA GLY A 63 -5.63 -10.09 35.03
C GLY A 63 -7.14 -10.32 35.13
N CYS A 64 -7.72 -10.45 36.33
CA CYS A 64 -9.15 -10.64 36.48
C CYS A 64 -9.94 -9.32 36.40
N PHE A 65 -9.82 -8.43 37.40
CA PHE A 65 -10.49 -7.12 37.44
C PHE A 65 -9.93 -6.21 38.53
N GLU A 66 -9.93 -4.90 38.25
CA GLU A 66 -9.59 -3.86 39.21
C GLU A 66 -10.58 -2.70 39.08
N GLY A 67 -11.20 -2.29 40.19
CA GLY A 67 -12.09 -1.13 40.23
C GLY A 67 -13.38 -1.21 39.38
N ALA A 68 -13.88 -2.41 39.08
CA ALA A 68 -15.04 -2.59 38.20
C ALA A 68 -16.36 -2.19 38.87
N ASN A 69 -17.18 -1.39 38.19
CA ASN A 69 -18.53 -1.01 38.62
C ASN A 69 -19.61 -2.00 38.11
N ILE A 70 -20.87 -1.80 38.51
CA ILE A 70 -21.99 -2.70 38.16
C ILE A 70 -22.11 -3.01 36.66
N PHE A 71 -21.85 -2.05 35.78
CA PHE A 71 -21.99 -2.24 34.34
C PHE A 71 -20.83 -3.05 33.76
N ALA A 72 -19.61 -2.81 34.23
CA ALA A 72 -18.44 -3.60 33.83
C ALA A 72 -18.54 -5.06 34.30
N VAL A 73 -19.12 -5.28 35.49
CA VAL A 73 -19.39 -6.62 36.02
C VAL A 73 -20.41 -7.36 35.16
N ILE A 74 -21.54 -6.71 34.85
CA ILE A 74 -22.59 -7.29 33.98
C ILE A 74 -22.02 -7.57 32.59
N ALA A 75 -21.27 -6.62 32.01
CA ALA A 75 -20.67 -6.77 30.69
C ALA A 75 -19.86 -8.07 30.60
N LYS A 76 -18.96 -8.34 31.56
CA LYS A 76 -18.16 -9.56 31.49
C LYS A 76 -18.92 -10.82 31.91
N MET A 77 -19.86 -10.74 32.85
CA MET A 77 -20.68 -11.90 33.24
C MET A 77 -21.54 -12.39 32.07
N GLU A 78 -22.04 -11.47 31.26
CA GLU A 78 -22.91 -11.73 30.11
C GLU A 78 -22.12 -11.82 28.78
N GLY A 79 -20.79 -11.68 28.80
CA GLY A 79 -19.93 -11.78 27.62
C GLY A 79 -20.10 -10.64 26.60
N LEU A 80 -20.58 -9.47 27.04
CA LEU A 80 -20.89 -8.30 26.22
C LEU A 80 -19.71 -7.30 26.17
N ASP A 81 -19.54 -6.66 25.02
CA ASP A 81 -18.58 -5.55 24.88
C ASP A 81 -19.16 -4.25 25.45
N ILE A 82 -18.47 -3.66 26.44
CA ILE A 82 -18.99 -2.51 27.18
C ILE A 82 -19.23 -1.26 26.33
N LYS A 83 -18.52 -1.10 25.20
CA LYS A 83 -18.64 0.08 24.33
C LYS A 83 -19.74 -0.07 23.29
N SER A 84 -19.79 -1.22 22.63
CA SER A 84 -20.71 -1.46 21.50
C SER A 84 -22.07 -2.00 21.93
N GLU A 85 -22.16 -2.65 23.10
CA GLU A 85 -23.40 -3.29 23.60
C GLU A 85 -23.93 -2.66 24.89
N TYR A 86 -23.51 -1.42 25.18
CA TYR A 86 -23.93 -0.65 26.35
C TYR A 86 -25.46 -0.60 26.58
N PRO A 87 -26.32 -0.49 25.54
CA PRO A 87 -27.78 -0.53 25.73
C PRO A 87 -28.28 -1.84 26.33
N LYS A 88 -27.76 -2.99 25.86
CA LYS A 88 -28.13 -4.31 26.40
C LYS A 88 -27.68 -4.47 27.86
N ILE A 89 -26.50 -3.94 28.19
CA ILE A 89 -25.96 -3.94 29.55
C ILE A 89 -26.87 -3.13 30.48
N ILE A 90 -27.37 -1.98 30.01
CA ILE A 90 -28.32 -1.15 30.76
C ILE A 90 -29.66 -1.86 30.96
N GLU A 91 -30.20 -2.51 29.93
CA GLU A 91 -31.45 -3.29 30.03
C GLU A 91 -31.32 -4.42 31.05
N ARG A 92 -30.19 -5.14 31.01
CA ARG A 92 -29.89 -6.19 31.98
C ARG A 92 -29.76 -5.63 33.39
N ALA A 93 -29.02 -4.53 33.57
CA ALA A 93 -28.87 -3.88 34.86
C ALA A 93 -30.21 -3.40 35.44
N ALA A 94 -31.08 -2.81 34.61
CA ALA A 94 -32.41 -2.37 35.03
C ALA A 94 -33.32 -3.54 35.38
N SER A 95 -33.26 -4.64 34.62
CA SER A 95 -33.97 -5.88 34.91
C SER A 95 -33.57 -6.44 36.28
N ILE A 96 -32.28 -6.51 36.59
CA ILE A 96 -31.78 -6.97 37.89
C ILE A 96 -32.18 -5.98 39.00
N ALA A 97 -32.20 -4.68 38.71
CA ALA A 97 -32.64 -3.64 39.64
C ALA A 97 -34.17 -3.56 39.85
N GLY A 98 -34.97 -4.31 39.08
CA GLY A 98 -36.43 -4.21 39.09
C GLY A 98 -36.98 -2.88 38.54
N ILE A 99 -36.21 -2.17 37.71
CA ILE A 99 -36.60 -0.90 37.10
C ILE A 99 -37.20 -1.15 35.72
N GLN A 100 -38.44 -0.70 35.50
CA GLN A 100 -39.02 -0.66 34.16
C GLN A 100 -38.40 0.48 33.35
N ILE A 101 -37.69 0.15 32.27
CA ILE A 101 -37.17 1.13 31.31
C ILE A 101 -38.32 1.57 30.41
N GLN A 102 -38.78 2.81 30.56
CA GLN A 102 -39.58 3.44 29.50
C GLN A 102 -38.64 3.83 28.35
N GLN A 103 -38.88 3.25 27.16
CA GLN A 103 -38.14 3.67 25.96
C GLN A 103 -38.30 5.18 25.76
N PRO A 104 -37.24 5.91 25.37
CA PRO A 104 -37.38 7.33 25.09
C PRO A 104 -38.42 7.53 24.00
N ILE A 105 -39.44 8.35 24.29
CA ILE A 105 -40.37 8.88 23.29
C ILE A 105 -39.51 9.55 22.22
N ARG A 106 -39.39 8.92 21.05
CA ARG A 106 -38.71 9.53 19.90
C ARG A 106 -39.49 10.78 19.54
N LYS A 107 -38.83 11.95 19.51
CA LYS A 107 -39.46 13.15 18.93
C LYS A 107 -39.91 12.78 17.51
N PRO A 108 -41.18 13.02 17.13
CA PRO A 108 -41.66 12.66 15.81
C PRO A 108 -40.79 13.34 14.75
N ILE A 109 -40.36 12.56 13.77
CA ILE A 109 -39.52 13.05 12.68
C ILE A 109 -40.45 13.80 11.74
N MET A 110 -40.38 15.13 11.77
CA MET A 110 -41.17 15.97 10.88
C MET A 110 -40.83 15.66 9.43
N THR A 111 -41.83 15.19 8.68
CA THR A 111 -41.80 15.07 7.23
C THR A 111 -42.98 15.81 6.65
N GLY A 112 -42.76 16.67 5.65
CA GLY A 112 -43.83 17.32 4.91
C GLY A 112 -44.24 16.51 3.67
N SER A 113 -45.34 16.91 3.05
CA SER A 113 -45.75 16.41 1.74
C SER A 113 -44.91 17.04 0.63
N LEU A 114 -44.75 16.35 -0.49
CA LEU A 114 -44.16 16.96 -1.68
C LEU A 114 -44.99 18.16 -2.13
N GLN A 115 -44.29 19.22 -2.53
CA GLN A 115 -44.89 20.41 -3.17
C GLN A 115 -44.77 20.31 -4.68
N THR A 116 -45.49 21.15 -5.42
CA THR A 116 -45.50 21.17 -6.90
C THR A 116 -44.10 21.26 -7.49
N SER A 117 -43.24 22.13 -6.96
CA SER A 117 -41.84 22.30 -7.39
C SER A 117 -41.01 21.01 -7.24
N HIS A 118 -41.25 20.24 -6.18
CA HIS A 118 -40.59 18.95 -5.97
C HIS A 118 -41.03 17.90 -6.99
N ILE A 119 -42.33 17.86 -7.28
CA ILE A 119 -42.90 16.91 -8.25
C ILE A 119 -42.40 17.25 -9.66
N GLU A 120 -42.40 18.53 -10.03
CA GLU A 120 -41.84 19.00 -11.31
C GLU A 120 -40.36 18.65 -11.44
N PHE A 121 -39.57 18.84 -10.37
CA PHE A 121 -38.17 18.44 -10.36
C PHE A 121 -37.99 16.94 -10.60
N LEU A 122 -38.76 16.07 -9.92
CA LEU A 122 -38.69 14.62 -10.11
C LEU A 122 -39.12 14.19 -11.52
N ARG A 123 -40.17 14.81 -12.07
CA ARG A 123 -40.62 14.58 -13.45
C ARG A 123 -39.57 15.00 -14.48
N ASN A 124 -38.88 16.12 -14.24
CA ASN A 124 -37.77 16.57 -15.09
C ASN A 124 -36.58 15.61 -15.06
N ARG A 125 -36.44 14.81 -13.99
CA ARG A 125 -35.48 13.69 -13.93
C ARG A 125 -36.00 12.41 -14.58
N GLY A 126 -37.22 12.40 -15.12
CA GLY A 126 -37.78 11.26 -15.84
C GLY A 126 -38.59 10.28 -14.97
N LEU A 127 -38.93 10.64 -13.73
CA LEU A 127 -39.76 9.81 -12.86
C LEU A 127 -41.25 10.01 -13.14
N GLU A 128 -41.98 8.91 -13.25
CA GLU A 128 -43.43 8.86 -13.43
C GLU A 128 -44.15 9.01 -12.09
N ASP A 129 -45.37 9.55 -12.13
CA ASP A 129 -46.17 9.82 -10.92
C ASP A 129 -46.41 8.54 -10.08
N GLU A 130 -46.56 7.39 -10.74
CA GLU A 130 -46.71 6.10 -10.06
C GLU A 130 -45.43 5.72 -9.28
N THR A 131 -44.26 5.90 -9.89
CA THR A 131 -42.96 5.67 -9.26
C THR A 131 -42.77 6.63 -8.08
N ILE A 132 -43.04 7.93 -8.28
CA ILE A 132 -42.94 8.95 -7.24
C ILE A 132 -43.83 8.59 -6.04
N ALA A 133 -45.05 8.12 -6.28
CA ALA A 133 -45.97 7.68 -5.23
C ALA A 133 -45.42 6.48 -4.45
N LYS A 134 -44.84 5.49 -5.15
CA LYS A 134 -44.22 4.29 -4.54
C LYS A 134 -42.99 4.61 -3.70
N MET A 135 -42.23 5.65 -4.04
CA MET A 135 -41.04 6.07 -3.27
C MET A 135 -41.36 6.66 -1.89
N ARG A 136 -42.63 6.99 -1.60
CA ARG A 136 -43.10 7.54 -0.30
C ARG A 136 -42.32 8.76 0.19
N LEU A 137 -41.84 9.59 -0.74
CA LEU A 137 -41.01 10.77 -0.46
C LEU A 137 -41.73 11.81 0.42
N GLY A 138 -40.96 12.67 1.07
CA GLY A 138 -41.44 13.89 1.72
C GLY A 138 -40.90 15.13 1.05
N GLY A 139 -41.49 16.29 1.34
CA GLY A 139 -41.01 17.60 0.89
C GLY A 139 -40.89 18.54 2.07
N PHE A 140 -39.83 19.35 2.09
CA PHE A 140 -39.68 20.42 3.07
C PHE A 140 -38.83 21.56 2.49
N TYR A 141 -39.45 22.74 2.35
CA TYR A 141 -38.88 23.87 1.60
C TYR A 141 -38.42 23.48 0.20
N ASP A 142 -37.12 23.53 -0.06
CA ASP A 142 -36.49 23.16 -1.32
C ASP A 142 -35.87 21.75 -1.29
N HIS A 143 -36.12 20.95 -0.25
CA HIS A 143 -35.59 19.60 -0.12
C HIS A 143 -36.64 18.51 -0.31
N ILE A 144 -36.27 17.52 -1.12
CA ILE A 144 -36.93 16.22 -1.19
C ILE A 144 -36.35 15.31 -0.11
N GLN A 145 -37.22 14.73 0.71
CA GLN A 145 -36.88 13.84 1.81
C GLN A 145 -37.07 12.37 1.40
N PHE A 146 -35.96 11.66 1.23
CA PHE A 146 -35.89 10.21 1.05
C PHE A 146 -36.02 9.54 2.41
N LYS A 147 -37.23 9.09 2.73
CA LYS A 147 -37.59 8.58 4.07
C LYS A 147 -37.05 7.17 4.29
N TYR A 148 -36.72 6.89 5.55
CA TYR A 148 -36.32 5.58 6.04
C TYR A 148 -37.42 4.99 6.88
N PHE A 149 -37.72 3.72 6.65
CA PHE A 149 -38.80 3.02 7.33
C PHE A 149 -38.26 1.88 8.20
N ASP A 150 -38.86 1.70 9.36
CA ASP A 150 -38.63 0.57 10.27
C ASP A 150 -40.01 0.10 10.74
N ASN A 151 -40.40 -1.14 10.44
CA ASN A 151 -41.77 -1.66 10.69
C ASN A 151 -42.91 -0.72 10.21
N GLY A 152 -42.71 -0.06 9.06
CA GLY A 152 -43.70 0.84 8.46
C GLY A 152 -43.70 2.28 9.01
N GLU A 153 -42.93 2.57 10.06
CA GLU A 153 -42.81 3.91 10.63
C GLU A 153 -41.57 4.65 10.11
N VAL A 154 -41.68 5.98 9.96
CA VAL A 154 -40.56 6.81 9.52
C VAL A 154 -39.57 7.01 10.67
N VAL A 155 -38.37 6.47 10.51
CA VAL A 155 -37.29 6.54 11.51
C VAL A 155 -36.16 7.51 11.14
N GLY A 156 -36.20 8.08 9.94
CA GLY A 156 -35.26 9.11 9.49
C GLY A 156 -35.48 9.47 8.02
N TYR A 157 -34.63 10.34 7.49
CA TYR A 157 -34.57 10.63 6.06
C TYR A 157 -33.23 11.26 5.65
N LYS A 158 -32.93 11.19 4.35
CA LYS A 158 -31.96 12.06 3.65
C LYS A 158 -32.73 13.14 2.90
N ALA A 159 -32.43 14.39 3.17
CA ALA A 159 -32.98 15.54 2.46
C ALA A 159 -31.99 15.97 1.37
N LYS A 160 -32.42 16.04 0.10
CA LYS A 160 -31.64 16.53 -1.05
C LYS A 160 -32.34 17.73 -1.67
N THR A 161 -31.60 18.79 -1.95
CA THR A 161 -32.15 20.02 -2.54
C THR A 161 -32.58 19.83 -3.99
N ILE A 162 -33.60 20.59 -4.42
CA ILE A 162 -33.99 20.78 -5.82
C ILE A 162 -33.25 21.97 -6.47
N ILE A 163 -32.49 22.75 -5.70
CA ILE A 163 -31.73 23.90 -6.19
C ILE A 163 -30.56 23.41 -7.08
N PRO A 164 -30.49 23.86 -8.35
CA PRO A 164 -29.40 23.53 -9.27
C PRO A 164 -28.02 23.89 -8.72
N LYS A 165 -27.02 23.06 -9.02
CA LYS A 165 -25.66 23.14 -8.44
C LYS A 165 -24.99 24.51 -8.63
N ASP A 166 -25.19 25.12 -9.79
CA ASP A 166 -24.71 26.45 -10.18
C ASP A 166 -25.35 27.60 -9.38
N LYS A 167 -26.50 27.37 -8.73
CA LYS A 167 -27.23 28.36 -7.93
C LYS A 167 -27.11 28.14 -6.41
N GLN A 168 -26.40 27.09 -5.99
CA GLN A 168 -26.34 26.72 -4.57
C GLN A 168 -25.54 27.71 -3.74
N ASP A 169 -24.49 28.31 -4.30
CA ASP A 169 -23.67 29.28 -3.58
C ASP A 169 -24.46 30.57 -3.31
N GLU A 170 -25.16 31.11 -4.31
CA GLU A 170 -26.06 32.25 -4.17
C GLU A 170 -27.18 31.95 -3.15
N HIS A 171 -27.85 30.80 -3.29
CA HIS A 171 -28.91 30.41 -2.36
C HIS A 171 -28.44 30.25 -0.91
N ARG A 172 -27.18 29.85 -0.72
CA ARG A 172 -26.56 29.72 0.60
C ARG A 172 -26.23 31.08 1.24
N MET A 173 -25.97 32.12 0.45
CA MET A 173 -25.74 33.48 0.98
C MET A 173 -27.00 34.01 1.68
N ASP A 174 -28.18 33.70 1.15
CA ASP A 174 -29.47 34.10 1.75
C ASP A 174 -29.88 33.23 2.96
N ASN A 175 -29.26 32.06 3.12
CA ASN A 175 -29.55 31.13 4.21
C ASN A 175 -28.31 30.34 4.64
N LEU A 176 -27.51 30.92 5.55
CA LEU A 176 -26.23 30.34 6.00
C LEU A 176 -26.33 28.93 6.62
N LYS A 177 -27.51 28.51 7.09
CA LYS A 177 -27.75 27.17 7.66
C LYS A 177 -28.19 26.13 6.62
N TRP A 178 -28.48 26.58 5.40
CA TRP A 178 -28.87 25.72 4.30
C TRP A 178 -27.72 24.79 3.89
N LYS A 179 -28.07 23.57 3.49
CA LYS A 179 -27.13 22.58 2.97
C LYS A 179 -27.72 21.93 1.73
N PRO A 180 -26.90 21.59 0.73
CA PRO A 180 -27.39 20.90 -0.47
C PRO A 180 -27.98 19.52 -0.15
N TYR A 181 -27.52 18.90 0.94
CA TYR A 181 -28.17 17.74 1.53
C TYR A 181 -27.91 17.64 3.03
N TYR A 182 -28.76 16.91 3.75
CA TYR A 182 -28.55 16.55 5.16
C TYR A 182 -29.31 15.28 5.53
N ILE A 183 -28.92 14.64 6.64
CA ILE A 183 -29.57 13.43 7.15
C ILE A 183 -30.15 13.73 8.54
N LYS A 184 -31.35 13.22 8.83
CA LYS A 184 -32.01 13.34 10.14
C LYS A 184 -32.58 12.00 10.58
N GLY A 185 -32.43 11.67 11.87
CA GLY A 185 -32.95 10.43 12.46
C GLY A 185 -32.00 9.23 12.34
N LYS A 186 -32.54 8.02 12.45
CA LYS A 186 -31.82 6.75 12.27
C LYS A 186 -31.24 6.72 10.86
N LYS A 187 -29.99 6.27 10.72
CA LYS A 187 -29.32 6.12 9.42
C LYS A 187 -29.20 4.62 9.11
N PRO A 188 -30.09 4.04 8.28
CA PRO A 188 -29.87 2.68 7.79
C PRO A 188 -28.68 2.66 6.82
N ASP A 189 -28.22 1.45 6.50
CA ASP A 189 -27.13 1.24 5.55
C ASP A 189 -27.59 1.46 4.11
N TYR A 190 -28.81 1.00 3.80
CA TYR A 190 -29.38 1.03 2.45
C TYR A 190 -30.68 1.83 2.38
N TRP A 191 -30.93 2.37 1.20
CA TRP A 191 -32.23 2.89 0.79
C TRP A 191 -32.80 2.07 -0.37
N PHE A 192 -34.10 1.80 -0.33
CA PHE A 192 -34.85 1.04 -1.34
C PHE A 192 -36.34 1.38 -1.27
N THR A 193 -37.07 1.13 -2.35
CA THR A 193 -38.51 1.43 -2.44
C THR A 193 -39.38 0.19 -2.23
N ASP A 194 -38.92 -0.96 -2.71
CA ASP A 194 -39.62 -2.24 -2.61
C ASP A 194 -38.87 -3.20 -1.67
N GLY A 195 -39.59 -4.11 -1.01
CA GLY A 195 -38.98 -5.08 -0.10
C GLY A 195 -37.95 -5.97 -0.81
N LEU A 196 -36.88 -6.34 -0.10
CA LEU A 196 -35.75 -7.12 -0.65
C LEU A 196 -35.89 -8.64 -0.47
N GLN A 197 -36.92 -9.08 0.24
CA GLN A 197 -37.17 -10.50 0.47
C GLN A 197 -37.70 -11.17 -0.81
N ASN A 198 -37.33 -12.43 -1.01
CA ASN A 198 -37.73 -13.25 -2.17
C ASN A 198 -37.29 -12.68 -3.55
N LYS A 199 -36.29 -11.79 -3.59
CA LYS A 199 -35.69 -11.34 -4.86
C LYS A 199 -34.59 -12.30 -5.28
N LYS A 200 -34.50 -12.62 -6.57
CA LYS A 200 -33.43 -13.44 -7.15
C LYS A 200 -32.14 -12.63 -7.32
N ILE A 201 -32.25 -11.41 -7.82
CA ILE A 201 -31.13 -10.50 -8.12
C ILE A 201 -31.31 -9.20 -7.34
N ILE A 202 -30.24 -8.68 -6.74
CA ILE A 202 -30.25 -7.37 -6.08
C ILE A 202 -29.22 -6.44 -6.72
N TYR A 203 -29.68 -5.30 -7.24
CA TYR A 203 -28.84 -4.27 -7.81
C TYR A 203 -28.43 -3.25 -6.75
N LEU A 204 -27.13 -2.95 -6.65
CA LEU A 204 -26.59 -1.85 -5.86
C LEU A 204 -26.16 -0.72 -6.79
N VAL A 205 -26.81 0.43 -6.67
CA VAL A 205 -26.57 1.61 -7.52
C VAL A 205 -26.03 2.82 -6.74
N ALA A 206 -25.41 3.77 -7.44
CA ALA A 206 -24.71 4.90 -6.84
C ALA A 206 -25.59 5.81 -5.97
N GLY A 207 -26.79 6.15 -6.45
CA GLY A 207 -27.68 7.08 -5.76
C GLY A 207 -29.17 6.75 -5.78
N GLU A 208 -29.95 7.56 -5.05
CA GLU A 208 -31.39 7.37 -4.92
C GLU A 208 -32.18 7.66 -6.20
N TYR A 209 -31.64 8.50 -7.09
CA TYR A 209 -32.26 8.78 -8.39
C TYR A 209 -32.02 7.64 -9.38
N ASP A 210 -30.81 7.09 -9.43
CA ASP A 210 -30.48 5.90 -10.24
C ASP A 210 -31.35 4.71 -9.84
N LEU A 211 -31.53 4.52 -8.53
CA LEU A 211 -32.41 3.51 -7.99
C LEU A 211 -33.83 3.69 -8.50
N ALA A 212 -34.36 4.92 -8.42
CA ALA A 212 -35.73 5.22 -8.82
C ALA A 212 -35.96 4.96 -10.32
N ILE A 213 -35.01 5.34 -11.17
CA ILE A 213 -35.08 5.12 -12.62
C ILE A 213 -35.00 3.63 -12.96
N LEU A 214 -34.06 2.89 -12.37
CA LEU A 214 -33.92 1.47 -12.62
C LEU A 214 -35.14 0.69 -12.10
N GLN A 215 -35.65 1.06 -10.91
CA GLN A 215 -36.85 0.45 -10.34
C GLN A 215 -38.10 0.73 -11.19
N GLN A 216 -38.22 1.93 -11.77
CA GLN A 216 -39.30 2.26 -12.70
C GLN A 216 -39.32 1.31 -13.89
N GLU A 217 -38.17 1.01 -14.49
CA GLU A 217 -38.09 0.06 -15.61
C GLU A 217 -38.37 -1.38 -15.18
N VAL A 218 -37.83 -1.81 -14.04
CA VAL A 218 -38.11 -3.13 -13.43
C VAL A 218 -39.62 -3.32 -13.23
N ASN A 219 -40.32 -2.28 -12.78
CA ASN A 219 -41.77 -2.29 -12.63
C ASN A 219 -42.51 -2.35 -13.97
N LYS A 220 -42.10 -1.53 -14.96
CA LYS A 220 -42.69 -1.54 -16.31
C LYS A 220 -42.56 -2.90 -17.00
N LYS A 221 -41.44 -3.59 -16.80
CA LYS A 221 -41.19 -4.93 -17.33
C LYS A 221 -41.86 -6.05 -16.53
N ASN A 222 -42.57 -5.74 -15.43
CA ASN A 222 -43.20 -6.71 -14.52
C ASN A 222 -42.23 -7.74 -13.91
N ILE A 223 -40.96 -7.36 -13.70
CA ILE A 223 -39.92 -8.21 -13.12
C ILE A 223 -39.54 -7.79 -11.69
N SER A 224 -40.36 -6.94 -11.07
CA SER A 224 -40.16 -6.47 -9.70
C SER A 224 -40.22 -7.57 -8.65
N ASN A 225 -40.84 -8.72 -8.93
CA ASN A 225 -40.82 -9.88 -8.04
C ASN A 225 -39.44 -10.56 -8.01
N GLU A 226 -38.64 -10.43 -9.05
CA GLU A 226 -37.33 -11.09 -9.18
C GLU A 226 -36.16 -10.16 -8.87
N ILE A 227 -36.33 -8.86 -9.09
CA ILE A 227 -35.27 -7.86 -8.96
C ILE A 227 -35.55 -6.91 -7.81
N GLY A 228 -34.57 -6.76 -6.92
CA GLY A 228 -34.51 -5.65 -5.95
C GLY A 228 -33.46 -4.63 -6.36
N VAL A 229 -33.69 -3.35 -6.06
CA VAL A 229 -32.70 -2.28 -6.28
C VAL A 229 -32.46 -1.53 -4.98
N ILE A 230 -31.19 -1.33 -4.62
CA ILE A 230 -30.72 -0.67 -3.39
C ILE A 230 -29.65 0.36 -3.71
N THR A 231 -29.47 1.33 -2.82
CA THR A 231 -28.33 2.26 -2.83
C THR A 231 -27.79 2.46 -1.42
N LEU A 232 -26.50 2.78 -1.31
CA LEU A 232 -25.87 3.13 -0.03
C LEU A 232 -26.21 4.57 0.34
N ILE A 233 -26.75 4.77 1.54
CA ILE A 233 -27.12 6.12 2.01
C ILE A 233 -25.90 7.03 2.13
N THR A 234 -24.75 6.44 2.43
CA THR A 234 -23.44 7.08 2.51
C THR A 234 -22.84 7.45 1.15
N GLY A 235 -23.42 6.98 0.04
CA GLY A 235 -22.84 7.10 -1.29
C GLY A 235 -21.83 6.01 -1.63
N GLU A 236 -21.44 5.97 -2.90
CA GLU A 236 -20.60 4.94 -3.53
C GLU A 236 -19.15 4.86 -3.03
N SER A 237 -18.62 5.95 -2.48
CA SER A 237 -17.24 6.00 -1.93
C SER A 237 -17.11 5.36 -0.55
N SER A 238 -18.23 5.07 0.11
CA SER A 238 -18.23 4.57 1.48
C SER A 238 -18.33 3.04 1.53
N PRO A 239 -17.62 2.38 2.46
CA PRO A 239 -17.71 0.95 2.60
C PRO A 239 -19.05 0.46 3.13
N ILE A 240 -19.42 -0.76 2.73
CA ILE A 240 -20.58 -1.44 3.29
C ILE A 240 -20.30 -1.72 4.76
N SER A 241 -21.16 -1.23 5.64
CA SER A 241 -20.99 -1.45 7.07
C SER A 241 -21.11 -2.95 7.41
N LYS A 242 -20.52 -3.36 8.54
CA LYS A 242 -20.60 -4.77 8.99
C LYS A 242 -22.05 -5.23 9.18
N SER A 243 -22.92 -4.38 9.74
CA SER A 243 -24.34 -4.69 9.93
C SER A 243 -25.08 -4.78 8.60
N GLY A 244 -24.79 -3.86 7.68
CA GLY A 244 -25.40 -3.86 6.35
C GLY A 244 -25.02 -5.09 5.55
N LEU A 245 -23.77 -5.52 5.62
CA LEU A 245 -23.30 -6.71 4.92
C LEU A 245 -23.94 -8.00 5.48
N GLU A 246 -24.08 -8.09 6.80
CA GLU A 246 -24.75 -9.22 7.45
C GLU A 246 -26.24 -9.26 7.09
N TYR A 247 -26.91 -8.10 7.01
CA TYR A 247 -28.28 -8.03 6.52
C TYR A 247 -28.41 -8.54 5.07
N LEU A 248 -27.51 -8.14 4.17
CA LEU A 248 -27.51 -8.63 2.78
C LEU A 248 -27.26 -10.15 2.71
N ARG A 249 -26.33 -10.67 3.50
CA ARG A 249 -26.03 -12.11 3.58
C ARG A 249 -27.28 -12.95 3.90
N GLN A 250 -28.17 -12.43 4.74
CA GLN A 250 -29.39 -13.12 5.20
C GLN A 250 -30.55 -13.12 4.19
N LEU A 251 -30.45 -12.35 3.09
CA LEU A 251 -31.47 -12.35 2.06
C LEU A 251 -31.45 -13.68 1.28
N ASP A 252 -32.52 -14.01 0.56
CA ASP A 252 -32.59 -15.26 -0.22
C ASP A 252 -32.11 -15.12 -1.68
N ASN A 253 -31.60 -13.94 -2.06
CA ASN A 253 -31.12 -13.70 -3.43
C ASN A 253 -29.93 -14.60 -3.79
N THR A 254 -29.77 -14.90 -5.08
CA THR A 254 -28.66 -15.69 -5.60
C THR A 254 -27.53 -14.81 -6.14
N GLU A 255 -27.83 -13.55 -6.50
CA GLU A 255 -26.90 -12.68 -7.21
C GLU A 255 -27.00 -11.22 -6.76
N TYR A 256 -25.87 -10.53 -6.74
CA TYR A 256 -25.76 -9.07 -6.66
C TYR A 256 -25.19 -8.49 -7.95
N ARG A 257 -25.70 -7.34 -8.38
CA ARG A 257 -25.17 -6.56 -9.51
C ARG A 257 -24.87 -5.15 -9.05
N ILE A 258 -23.70 -4.61 -9.35
CA ILE A 258 -23.34 -3.23 -8.98
C ILE A 258 -23.25 -2.36 -10.24
N ILE A 259 -23.84 -1.17 -10.19
CA ILE A 259 -23.74 -0.14 -11.23
C ILE A 259 -23.43 1.20 -10.55
N TYR A 260 -22.20 1.68 -10.68
CA TYR A 260 -21.80 3.01 -10.20
C TYR A 260 -21.53 3.97 -11.36
N ASP A 261 -21.35 5.26 -11.02
CA ASP A 261 -21.22 6.34 -11.98
C ASP A 261 -20.00 6.13 -12.89
N TYR A 262 -20.09 6.59 -14.13
CA TYR A 262 -19.00 6.55 -15.09
C TYR A 262 -18.03 7.73 -14.86
N ASP A 263 -17.33 7.64 -13.73
CA ASP A 263 -16.19 8.49 -13.38
C ASP A 263 -15.14 7.70 -12.57
N ASP A 264 -14.02 8.34 -12.24
CA ASP A 264 -12.96 7.71 -11.46
C ASP A 264 -13.46 7.20 -10.09
N THR A 265 -14.44 7.86 -9.47
CA THR A 265 -14.94 7.47 -8.15
C THR A 265 -15.78 6.20 -8.26
N GLY A 266 -16.76 6.18 -9.16
CA GLY A 266 -17.63 5.03 -9.37
C GLY A 266 -16.86 3.82 -9.90
N LEU A 267 -16.01 4.01 -10.92
CA LEU A 267 -15.24 2.94 -11.54
C LEU A 267 -14.22 2.30 -10.58
N ASN A 268 -13.56 3.10 -9.73
CA ASN A 268 -12.61 2.55 -8.75
C ASN A 268 -13.30 1.89 -7.55
N ASN A 269 -14.48 2.39 -7.12
CA ASN A 269 -15.16 1.86 -5.94
C ASN A 269 -16.07 0.66 -6.23
N MET A 270 -16.62 0.54 -7.43
CA MET A 270 -17.46 -0.58 -7.84
C MET A 270 -16.83 -1.97 -7.59
N PRO A 271 -15.58 -2.26 -8.02
CA PRO A 271 -14.95 -3.55 -7.71
C PRO A 271 -14.74 -3.75 -6.20
N LEU A 272 -14.39 -2.68 -5.46
CA LEU A 272 -14.21 -2.75 -4.00
C LEU A 272 -15.50 -3.12 -3.27
N ARG A 273 -16.64 -2.53 -3.64
CA ARG A 273 -17.95 -2.91 -3.09
C ARG A 273 -18.33 -4.32 -3.53
N GLY A 274 -17.97 -4.71 -4.75
CA GLY A 274 -18.16 -6.06 -5.26
C GLY A 274 -17.48 -7.12 -4.40
N GLN A 275 -16.24 -6.87 -4.00
CA GLN A 275 -15.48 -7.73 -3.11
C GLN A 275 -16.05 -7.80 -1.70
N GLU A 276 -16.69 -6.73 -1.22
CA GLU A 276 -17.46 -6.78 0.02
C GLU A 276 -18.70 -7.66 -0.12
N LEU A 277 -19.46 -7.51 -1.22
CA LEU A 277 -20.64 -8.33 -1.48
C LEU A 277 -20.31 -9.82 -1.65
N LEU A 278 -19.14 -10.18 -2.16
CA LEU A 278 -18.71 -11.58 -2.26
C LEU A 278 -18.67 -12.30 -0.93
N LYS A 279 -18.44 -11.58 0.18
CA LYS A 279 -18.48 -12.12 1.54
C LYS A 279 -19.87 -12.59 1.97
N THR A 280 -20.92 -12.29 1.20
CA THR A 280 -22.26 -12.87 1.40
C THR A 280 -22.34 -14.33 0.93
N GLY A 281 -21.36 -14.81 0.15
CA GLY A 281 -21.37 -16.15 -0.44
C GLY A 281 -22.21 -16.27 -1.71
N LYS A 282 -22.57 -15.15 -2.32
CA LYS A 282 -23.44 -15.06 -3.50
C LYS A 282 -22.66 -14.66 -4.74
N ARG A 283 -23.23 -14.91 -5.93
CA ARG A 283 -22.66 -14.42 -7.19
C ARG A 283 -22.69 -12.89 -7.20
N VAL A 284 -21.61 -12.25 -7.64
CA VAL A 284 -21.53 -10.79 -7.71
C VAL A 284 -21.05 -10.37 -9.08
N MET A 285 -21.71 -9.39 -9.68
CA MET A 285 -21.35 -8.85 -10.98
C MET A 285 -21.18 -7.32 -10.90
N SER A 286 -20.21 -6.76 -11.63
CA SER A 286 -20.05 -5.30 -11.83
C SER A 286 -20.44 -4.91 -13.25
N PHE A 287 -21.13 -3.79 -13.39
CA PHE A 287 -21.43 -3.21 -14.70
C PHE A 287 -20.16 -2.76 -15.41
N SER A 288 -20.04 -3.07 -16.70
CA SER A 288 -18.92 -2.68 -17.53
C SER A 288 -19.34 -1.56 -18.47
N TRP A 289 -19.09 -0.32 -18.05
CA TRP A 289 -19.27 0.83 -18.92
C TRP A 289 -18.40 0.72 -20.19
N LYS A 290 -18.99 1.04 -21.34
CA LYS A 290 -18.28 1.19 -22.62
C LYS A 290 -18.40 2.64 -23.08
N PRO A 291 -17.40 3.22 -23.77
CA PRO A 291 -17.45 4.62 -24.22
C PRO A 291 -18.72 4.97 -25.00
N GLU A 292 -19.23 4.05 -25.83
CA GLU A 292 -20.47 4.22 -26.60
C GLU A 292 -21.75 4.32 -25.74
N MET A 293 -21.69 3.94 -24.47
CA MET A 293 -22.81 4.04 -23.52
C MET A 293 -22.92 5.43 -22.86
N ASN A 294 -21.91 6.29 -23.04
CA ASN A 294 -21.90 7.70 -22.64
C ASN A 294 -21.75 8.59 -23.90
N PRO A 295 -22.83 8.73 -24.71
CA PRO A 295 -22.76 9.41 -26.00
C PRO A 295 -22.49 10.92 -25.89
N SER A 296 -22.82 11.54 -24.75
CA SER A 296 -22.53 12.97 -24.50
C SER A 296 -21.13 13.22 -23.95
N ASN A 297 -20.35 12.16 -23.68
CA ASN A 297 -19.04 12.23 -23.03
C ASN A 297 -19.06 13.09 -21.76
N LYS A 298 -20.18 13.04 -21.02
CA LYS A 298 -20.37 13.83 -19.80
C LYS A 298 -19.60 13.17 -18.66
N GLN A 299 -18.91 13.99 -17.85
CA GLN A 299 -18.22 13.52 -16.66
C GLN A 299 -19.21 13.18 -15.54
N GLY A 300 -19.03 12.04 -14.87
CA GLY A 300 -19.95 11.57 -13.83
C GLY A 300 -21.27 11.08 -14.41
N TYR A 301 -21.23 10.45 -15.59
CA TYR A 301 -22.42 9.96 -16.28
C TYR A 301 -23.03 8.78 -15.52
N ASP A 302 -24.32 8.89 -15.17
CA ASP A 302 -25.02 7.93 -14.33
C ASP A 302 -26.23 7.29 -15.05
N ILE A 303 -27.02 6.48 -14.33
CA ILE A 303 -28.22 5.82 -14.90
C ILE A 303 -29.27 6.88 -15.24
N ASN A 304 -29.40 7.93 -14.42
CA ASN A 304 -30.37 9.00 -14.65
C ASN A 304 -30.07 9.80 -15.92
N ASP A 305 -28.80 10.15 -16.14
CA ASP A 305 -28.30 10.82 -17.33
C ASP A 305 -28.52 9.97 -18.58
N HIS A 306 -28.16 8.68 -18.51
CA HIS A 306 -28.41 7.75 -19.61
C HIS A 306 -29.89 7.69 -19.97
N PHE A 307 -30.78 7.59 -18.98
CA PHE A 307 -32.22 7.59 -19.22
C PHE A 307 -32.71 8.92 -19.81
N LEU A 308 -32.21 10.06 -19.34
CA LEU A 308 -32.63 11.36 -19.83
C LEU A 308 -32.31 11.54 -21.32
N GLU A 309 -31.16 11.03 -21.77
CA GLU A 309 -30.70 11.08 -23.15
C GLU A 309 -31.35 10.02 -24.06
N SER A 310 -31.39 8.75 -23.64
CA SER A 310 -31.78 7.63 -24.50
C SER A 310 -33.25 7.21 -24.35
N LYS A 311 -33.90 7.59 -23.24
CA LYS A 311 -35.21 7.08 -22.79
C LYS A 311 -35.26 5.56 -22.60
N LYS A 312 -34.11 4.90 -22.52
CA LYS A 312 -33.97 3.45 -22.34
C LYS A 312 -33.02 3.16 -21.19
N VAL A 313 -33.26 2.07 -20.47
CA VAL A 313 -32.32 1.56 -19.43
C VAL A 313 -32.10 0.06 -19.54
N ASP A 314 -32.51 -0.55 -20.66
CA ASP A 314 -32.35 -2.00 -20.93
C ASP A 314 -30.91 -2.46 -20.78
N ILE A 315 -29.95 -1.60 -21.13
CA ILE A 315 -28.51 -1.91 -21.06
C ILE A 315 -28.08 -2.29 -19.64
N PHE A 316 -28.72 -1.71 -18.61
CA PHE A 316 -28.42 -1.95 -17.20
C PHE A 316 -29.07 -3.21 -16.65
N LEU A 317 -29.97 -3.84 -17.43
CA LEU A 317 -30.61 -5.11 -17.09
C LEU A 317 -30.02 -6.29 -17.88
N ASP A 318 -29.33 -6.00 -18.98
CA ASP A 318 -28.65 -6.98 -19.83
C ASP A 318 -27.38 -7.50 -19.15
N GLU A 319 -27.37 -8.79 -18.80
CA GLU A 319 -26.24 -9.46 -18.15
C GLU A 319 -24.94 -9.41 -18.99
N THR A 320 -25.03 -9.27 -20.31
CA THR A 320 -23.84 -9.19 -21.18
C THR A 320 -23.01 -7.92 -20.97
N ASN A 321 -23.61 -6.90 -20.32
CA ASN A 321 -22.90 -5.68 -19.91
C ASN A 321 -22.32 -5.79 -18.49
N PHE A 322 -22.32 -6.97 -17.89
CA PHE A 322 -21.76 -7.22 -16.57
C PHE A 322 -20.57 -8.18 -16.61
N ILE A 323 -19.64 -7.96 -15.69
CA ILE A 323 -18.46 -8.79 -15.45
C ILE A 323 -18.59 -9.44 -14.08
N GLU A 324 -18.38 -10.75 -13.99
CA GLU A 324 -18.43 -11.48 -12.72
C GLU A 324 -17.21 -11.17 -11.85
N ILE A 325 -17.45 -10.85 -10.58
CA ILE A 325 -16.44 -10.59 -9.57
C ILE A 325 -16.21 -11.89 -8.81
N GLY A 326 -14.97 -12.40 -8.80
CA GLY A 326 -14.60 -13.68 -8.17
C GLY A 326 -14.04 -13.55 -6.74
N ASN A 327 -14.15 -14.62 -5.95
CA ASN A 327 -13.61 -14.71 -4.58
C ASN A 327 -12.08 -14.50 -4.54
N GLU A 328 -11.66 -13.46 -3.81
CA GLU A 328 -10.28 -13.04 -3.50
C GLU A 328 -9.47 -14.02 -2.61
N ALA A 329 -9.68 -15.32 -2.76
CA ALA A 329 -8.70 -16.33 -2.36
C ALA A 329 -7.75 -16.70 -3.52
N GLU A 330 -8.09 -16.38 -4.78
CA GLU A 330 -7.24 -16.63 -5.95
C GLU A 330 -6.83 -15.37 -6.72
N SER A 331 -7.43 -14.20 -6.46
CA SER A 331 -7.21 -12.98 -7.26
C SER A 331 -6.28 -11.93 -6.66
N GLN A 332 -5.38 -12.30 -5.75
CA GLN A 332 -4.15 -11.49 -5.52
C GLN A 332 -3.00 -11.87 -6.47
N GLN A 333 -3.27 -12.79 -7.41
CA GLN A 333 -2.59 -12.85 -8.70
C GLN A 333 -3.53 -12.25 -9.73
N ASN A 334 -3.03 -11.25 -10.47
CA ASN A 334 -3.66 -10.63 -11.65
C ASN A 334 -4.64 -9.46 -11.40
N ASP A 335 -4.09 -8.32 -10.94
CA ASP A 335 -4.40 -7.01 -11.53
C ASP A 335 -3.69 -6.84 -12.90
N ALA A 336 -3.70 -7.92 -13.67
CA ALA A 336 -3.44 -7.89 -15.09
C ALA A 336 -4.84 -7.91 -15.72
N GLU A 337 -5.15 -6.97 -16.62
CA GLU A 337 -5.94 -7.34 -17.80
C GLU A 337 -5.45 -8.75 -18.18
N LYS A 338 -6.31 -9.76 -18.39
CA LYS A 338 -5.82 -11.09 -18.83
C LYS A 338 -5.02 -10.87 -20.11
N ILE A 339 -3.71 -10.73 -19.98
CA ILE A 339 -2.80 -10.51 -21.09
C ILE A 339 -2.73 -11.86 -21.76
N GLU A 340 -3.36 -11.98 -22.92
CA GLU A 340 -3.26 -13.18 -23.73
C GLU A 340 -1.82 -13.32 -24.20
N LEU A 341 -1.08 -14.22 -23.55
CA LEU A 341 0.29 -14.53 -23.92
C LEU A 341 0.30 -15.26 -25.26
N THR A 342 1.31 -14.95 -26.08
CA THR A 342 1.51 -15.68 -27.33
C THR A 342 2.31 -16.95 -27.10
N ASN A 343 1.93 -18.02 -27.80
CA ASN A 343 2.69 -19.26 -27.87
C ASN A 343 3.79 -19.22 -28.95
N ASP A 344 3.75 -18.22 -29.83
CA ASP A 344 4.78 -18.05 -30.86
C ASP A 344 6.12 -17.73 -30.20
N PRO A 345 7.25 -18.28 -30.71
CA PRO A 345 8.56 -17.96 -30.19
C PRO A 345 8.84 -16.45 -30.26
N VAL A 346 9.09 -15.84 -29.10
CA VAL A 346 9.48 -14.42 -29.01
C VAL A 346 10.99 -14.31 -28.98
N THR A 347 11.57 -13.33 -29.66
CA THR A 347 13.02 -13.04 -29.62
C THR A 347 13.33 -11.80 -28.79
N ILE A 348 14.58 -11.68 -28.34
CA ILE A 348 15.03 -10.51 -27.58
C ILE A 348 14.97 -9.22 -28.41
N ASP A 349 15.23 -9.30 -29.72
CA ASP A 349 15.17 -8.14 -30.63
C ASP A 349 13.74 -7.58 -30.74
N GLN A 350 12.73 -8.46 -30.76
CA GLN A 350 11.32 -8.03 -30.73
C GLN A 350 10.98 -7.29 -29.45
N ILE A 351 11.58 -7.69 -28.31
CA ILE A 351 11.43 -6.97 -27.04
C ILE A 351 12.06 -5.59 -27.12
N TYR A 352 13.29 -5.48 -27.64
CA TYR A 352 13.96 -4.20 -27.83
C TYR A 352 13.15 -3.26 -28.71
N GLU A 353 12.65 -3.76 -29.84
CA GLU A 353 11.82 -2.96 -30.74
C GLU A 353 10.53 -2.50 -30.05
N ALA A 354 9.84 -3.38 -29.35
CA ALA A 354 8.58 -3.06 -28.67
C ALA A 354 8.79 -2.04 -27.55
N ILE A 355 9.85 -2.18 -26.75
CA ILE A 355 10.17 -1.25 -25.66
C ILE A 355 10.63 0.11 -26.23
N SER A 356 11.34 0.14 -27.34
CA SER A 356 11.80 1.40 -27.98
C SER A 356 10.63 2.31 -28.41
N LYS A 357 9.44 1.74 -28.66
CA LYS A 357 8.22 2.48 -29.04
C LYS A 357 7.50 3.13 -27.85
N ILE A 358 7.87 2.79 -26.61
CA ILE A 358 7.21 3.28 -25.39
C ILE A 358 8.11 4.13 -24.50
N GLY A 359 9.44 3.99 -24.60
CA GLY A 359 10.37 4.78 -23.81
C GLY A 359 11.83 4.49 -24.16
N VAL A 360 12.72 5.32 -23.60
CA VAL A 360 14.16 5.20 -23.80
C VAL A 360 14.77 4.48 -22.62
N VAL A 361 15.38 3.32 -22.88
CA VAL A 361 16.04 2.48 -21.88
C VAL A 361 17.14 1.64 -22.54
N SER A 362 18.22 1.41 -21.79
CA SER A 362 19.36 0.57 -22.23
C SER A 362 18.97 -0.90 -22.34
N HIS A 363 19.49 -1.61 -23.35
CA HIS A 363 19.28 -3.05 -23.52
C HIS A 363 19.77 -3.84 -22.29
N GLU A 364 20.88 -3.42 -21.68
CA GLU A 364 21.45 -4.05 -20.49
C GLU A 364 20.45 -4.08 -19.32
N LEU A 365 19.72 -2.98 -19.08
CA LEU A 365 18.70 -2.93 -18.04
C LEU A 365 17.52 -3.86 -18.34
N ILE A 366 17.10 -3.93 -19.60
CA ILE A 366 16.04 -4.85 -20.04
C ILE A 366 16.48 -6.29 -19.76
N GLU A 367 17.67 -6.67 -20.22
CA GLU A 367 18.23 -8.02 -20.02
C GLU A 367 18.39 -8.37 -18.54
N ILE A 368 18.87 -7.45 -17.70
CA ILE A 368 19.02 -7.66 -16.25
C ILE A 368 17.66 -7.87 -15.57
N CYS A 369 16.62 -7.12 -15.97
CA CYS A 369 15.27 -7.31 -15.43
C CYS A 369 14.69 -8.67 -15.86
N ILE A 370 14.87 -9.04 -17.13
CA ILE A 370 14.49 -10.36 -17.67
C ILE A 370 15.24 -11.48 -16.92
N ALA A 371 16.55 -11.34 -16.73
CA ALA A 371 17.38 -12.28 -15.98
C ALA A 371 16.91 -12.45 -14.53
N THR A 372 16.56 -11.34 -13.87
CA THR A 372 16.03 -11.38 -12.51
C THR A 372 14.70 -12.15 -12.45
N CYS A 373 13.78 -11.93 -13.40
CA CYS A 373 12.52 -12.65 -13.46
C CYS A 373 12.70 -14.15 -13.76
N ILE A 374 13.52 -14.50 -14.76
CA ILE A 374 13.74 -15.90 -15.19
C ILE A 374 14.48 -16.72 -14.12
N SER A 375 15.25 -16.06 -13.25
CA SER A 375 15.99 -16.71 -12.18
C SER A 375 15.15 -17.64 -11.30
N ILE A 376 13.84 -17.39 -11.18
CA ILE A 376 12.90 -18.26 -10.44
C ILE A 376 12.77 -19.67 -11.03
N GLY A 377 13.02 -19.82 -12.34
CA GLY A 377 13.03 -21.11 -13.02
C GLY A 377 14.36 -21.87 -12.87
N LEU A 378 15.42 -21.20 -12.44
CA LEU A 378 16.76 -21.77 -12.31
C LEU A 378 17.07 -22.10 -10.85
N LYS A 379 17.78 -23.20 -10.62
CA LYS A 379 18.24 -23.61 -9.28
C LYS A 379 19.53 -22.87 -8.91
N LEU A 380 19.41 -21.57 -8.64
CA LEU A 380 20.52 -20.75 -8.19
C LEU A 380 20.79 -20.93 -6.69
N GLU A 381 22.02 -20.66 -6.26
CA GLU A 381 22.41 -20.73 -4.85
C GLU A 381 21.78 -19.61 -4.00
N LEU A 382 21.65 -18.41 -4.57
CA LEU A 382 21.04 -17.25 -3.94
C LEU A 382 19.99 -16.62 -4.88
N PRO A 383 18.90 -16.05 -4.34
CA PRO A 383 17.95 -15.30 -5.15
C PRO A 383 18.57 -14.00 -5.67
N ILE A 384 18.11 -13.53 -6.84
CA ILE A 384 18.55 -12.24 -7.39
C ILE A 384 17.61 -11.15 -6.89
N TRP A 385 18.15 -10.22 -6.09
CA TRP A 385 17.44 -9.05 -5.61
C TRP A 385 18.00 -7.79 -6.26
N LEU A 386 17.21 -7.18 -7.13
CA LEU A 386 17.58 -6.03 -7.94
C LEU A 386 16.90 -4.76 -7.43
N MET A 387 17.68 -3.70 -7.27
CA MET A 387 17.23 -2.35 -6.96
C MET A 387 17.54 -1.41 -8.13
N ILE A 388 16.51 -0.96 -8.83
CA ILE A 388 16.63 0.01 -9.92
C ILE A 388 16.56 1.42 -9.35
N ILE A 389 17.65 2.16 -9.50
CA ILE A 389 17.82 3.53 -9.03
C ILE A 389 17.71 4.48 -10.22
N GLY A 390 16.72 5.37 -10.21
CA GLY A 390 16.59 6.36 -11.27
C GLY A 390 15.75 7.55 -10.86
N ASN A 391 16.03 8.71 -11.46
CA ASN A 391 15.26 9.94 -11.25
C ASN A 391 13.77 9.73 -11.54
N PRO A 392 12.86 10.58 -11.02
CA PRO A 392 11.49 10.62 -11.49
C PRO A 392 11.44 10.65 -13.03
N SER A 393 10.44 9.99 -13.62
CA SER A 393 10.27 9.91 -15.08
C SER A 393 11.40 9.22 -15.87
N SER A 394 12.29 8.46 -15.22
CA SER A 394 13.35 7.66 -15.89
C SER A 394 12.89 6.31 -16.44
N PHE A 395 11.59 6.14 -16.72
CA PHE A 395 11.01 4.90 -17.26
C PHE A 395 11.04 3.65 -16.33
N LYS A 396 11.71 3.70 -15.16
CA LYS A 396 11.86 2.58 -14.21
C LYS A 396 10.57 1.83 -13.86
N THR A 397 9.52 2.56 -13.50
CA THR A 397 8.23 1.98 -13.09
C THR A 397 7.46 1.40 -14.26
N GLU A 398 7.61 1.99 -15.44
CA GLU A 398 6.94 1.53 -16.65
C GLU A 398 7.60 0.25 -17.19
N LEU A 399 8.93 0.17 -17.16
CA LEU A 399 9.69 -1.02 -17.52
C LEU A 399 9.25 -2.25 -16.70
N ILE A 400 9.25 -2.14 -15.37
CA ILE A 400 8.90 -3.30 -14.53
C ILE A 400 7.42 -3.70 -14.65
N LYS A 401 6.53 -2.80 -15.09
CA LYS A 401 5.12 -3.13 -15.33
C LYS A 401 4.95 -4.10 -16.50
N LEU A 402 5.87 -4.12 -17.46
CA LEU A 402 5.81 -5.00 -18.63
C LEU A 402 5.88 -6.49 -18.27
N PHE A 403 6.33 -6.80 -17.05
CA PHE A 403 6.44 -8.17 -16.52
C PHE A 403 5.17 -8.65 -15.81
N ARG A 404 4.13 -7.80 -15.67
CA ARG A 404 2.90 -8.14 -14.92
C ARG A 404 2.08 -9.28 -15.53
N GLY A 405 2.30 -9.62 -16.80
CA GLY A 405 1.62 -10.74 -17.46
C GLY A 405 2.17 -12.12 -17.07
N ILE A 406 3.25 -12.18 -16.29
CA ILE A 406 3.82 -13.45 -15.79
C ILE A 406 3.01 -13.92 -14.58
N ALA A 407 2.48 -15.15 -14.60
CA ALA A 407 1.63 -15.69 -13.54
C ALA A 407 2.33 -15.82 -12.17
N GLU A 408 3.65 -15.97 -12.19
CA GLU A 408 4.51 -16.00 -11.01
C GLU A 408 4.78 -14.61 -10.42
N VAL A 409 4.39 -13.51 -11.07
CA VAL A 409 4.63 -12.15 -10.56
C VAL A 409 3.61 -11.75 -9.52
N LEU A 410 4.10 -11.31 -8.36
CA LEU A 410 3.35 -10.51 -7.39
C LEU A 410 3.79 -9.06 -7.50
N TYR A 411 2.90 -8.20 -8.00
CA TYR A 411 3.17 -6.80 -8.22
C TYR A 411 2.60 -5.93 -7.10
N LEU A 412 3.45 -5.30 -6.30
CA LEU A 412 3.06 -4.47 -5.16
C LEU A 412 3.39 -2.99 -5.40
N SER A 413 2.45 -2.11 -5.01
CA SER A 413 2.67 -0.66 -5.02
C SER A 413 3.41 -0.18 -3.77
N SER A 414 3.17 -0.83 -2.63
CA SER A 414 3.81 -0.56 -1.34
C SER A 414 3.67 -1.80 -0.43
N MET A 415 4.42 -1.84 0.67
CA MET A 415 4.31 -2.87 1.71
C MET A 415 4.18 -2.22 3.09
N SER A 416 3.42 -2.84 3.99
CA SER A 416 3.22 -2.36 5.37
C SER A 416 4.30 -2.88 6.33
N GLU A 417 4.37 -2.30 7.54
CA GLU A 417 5.44 -2.49 8.53
C GLU A 417 5.64 -3.94 9.04
N ASN A 418 4.71 -4.86 8.78
CA ASN A 418 4.82 -6.30 9.11
C ASN A 418 4.26 -7.20 8.01
N ALA A 419 4.39 -6.81 6.74
CA ALA A 419 3.80 -7.56 5.62
C ALA A 419 4.34 -9.00 5.49
N PHE A 420 5.64 -9.22 5.71
CA PHE A 420 6.28 -10.53 5.53
C PHE A 420 5.77 -11.61 6.48
N ALA A 421 5.67 -11.29 7.78
CA ALA A 421 5.14 -12.18 8.80
C ALA A 421 4.54 -11.38 9.95
N SER A 422 3.24 -11.56 10.18
CA SER A 422 2.45 -10.84 11.16
C SER A 422 2.08 -11.70 12.38
N GLY A 423 2.04 -11.08 13.55
CA GLY A 423 1.50 -11.68 14.77
C GLY A 423 -0.04 -11.65 14.82
N PHE A 424 -0.72 -11.30 13.73
CA PHE A 424 -2.17 -11.20 13.71
C PHE A 424 -2.80 -12.61 13.73
N ILE A 425 -3.82 -12.81 14.57
CA ILE A 425 -4.63 -14.02 14.58
C ILE A 425 -6.06 -13.62 14.20
N PRO A 426 -6.56 -14.05 13.04
CA PRO A 426 -7.95 -13.85 12.66
C PRO A 426 -8.90 -14.41 13.73
N LYS A 427 -9.90 -13.61 14.09
CA LYS A 427 -10.91 -14.01 15.11
C LYS A 427 -11.82 -15.16 14.65
N ASP A 428 -11.84 -15.43 13.35
CA ASP A 428 -12.60 -16.52 12.72
C ASP A 428 -11.84 -17.86 12.70
N GLY A 429 -10.61 -17.90 13.25
CA GLY A 429 -9.79 -19.11 13.29
C GLY A 429 -9.09 -19.46 11.97
N SER A 430 -9.20 -18.61 10.94
CA SER A 430 -8.47 -18.78 9.69
C SER A 430 -6.96 -18.57 9.86
N GLN A 431 -6.17 -19.16 8.96
CA GLN A 431 -4.72 -18.97 8.96
C GLN A 431 -4.38 -17.50 8.62
N PRO A 432 -3.48 -16.84 9.36
CA PRO A 432 -3.08 -15.47 9.05
C PRO A 432 -2.42 -15.41 7.67
N LYS A 433 -2.85 -14.44 6.84
CA LYS A 433 -2.32 -14.21 5.50
C LYS A 433 -1.00 -13.43 5.56
N ASP A 434 0.10 -14.15 5.74
CA ASP A 434 1.44 -13.57 5.70
C ASP A 434 1.99 -13.56 4.28
N LEU A 435 2.64 -12.45 3.88
CA LEU A 435 3.15 -12.29 2.51
C LEU A 435 4.18 -13.38 2.16
N LEU A 436 5.01 -13.84 3.11
CA LEU A 436 5.98 -14.90 2.88
C LEU A 436 5.34 -16.24 2.47
N SER A 437 4.10 -16.51 2.89
CA SER A 437 3.38 -17.72 2.47
C SER A 437 3.00 -17.69 0.99
N ILE A 438 2.88 -16.50 0.42
CA ILE A 438 2.50 -16.27 -0.98
C ILE A 438 3.75 -16.18 -1.86
N LEU A 439 4.83 -15.60 -1.34
CA LEU A 439 6.02 -15.27 -2.12
C LEU A 439 6.91 -16.45 -2.51
N ASN A 440 6.72 -17.64 -1.90
CA ASN A 440 7.51 -18.79 -2.28
C ASN A 440 7.28 -19.17 -3.75
N ASN A 441 8.36 -19.31 -4.53
CA ASN A 441 8.31 -19.54 -5.98
C ASN A 441 7.58 -18.45 -6.79
N LYS A 442 7.50 -17.22 -6.27
CA LYS A 442 6.98 -16.04 -6.98
C LYS A 442 8.10 -15.06 -7.30
N ILE A 443 7.79 -14.06 -8.13
CA ILE A 443 8.65 -12.92 -8.45
C ILE A 443 8.02 -11.70 -7.81
N LEU A 444 8.73 -11.02 -6.91
CA LEU A 444 8.21 -9.82 -6.25
C LEU A 444 8.63 -8.56 -7.00
N LEU A 445 7.68 -7.86 -7.58
CA LEU A 445 7.91 -6.56 -8.23
C LEU A 445 7.37 -5.44 -7.33
N ILE A 446 8.22 -4.50 -6.93
CA ILE A 446 7.85 -3.38 -6.06
C ILE A 446 7.98 -2.08 -6.84
N ARG A 447 6.84 -1.48 -7.17
CA ARG A 447 6.76 -0.26 -8.00
C ARG A 447 7.52 0.90 -7.40
N ASP A 448 7.40 1.10 -6.10
CA ASP A 448 8.06 2.23 -5.46
C ASP A 448 8.38 1.91 -4.01
N LEU A 449 9.67 1.62 -3.77
CA LEU A 449 10.20 1.43 -2.43
C LEU A 449 10.31 2.75 -1.67
N THR A 450 10.12 3.91 -2.31
CA THR A 450 10.14 5.21 -1.62
C THR A 450 9.17 5.20 -0.44
N THR A 451 7.98 4.61 -0.60
CA THR A 451 6.98 4.50 0.49
C THR A 451 7.50 3.75 1.70
N MET A 452 8.16 2.61 1.49
CA MET A 452 8.80 1.82 2.54
C MET A 452 9.93 2.61 3.21
N PHE A 453 10.80 3.26 2.43
CA PHE A 453 11.92 4.05 2.95
C PHE A 453 11.48 5.36 3.59
N SER A 454 10.26 5.84 3.35
CA SER A 454 9.73 7.06 3.99
C SER A 454 9.14 6.79 5.38
N LEU A 455 9.06 5.53 5.80
CA LEU A 455 8.66 5.15 7.15
C LEU A 455 9.71 5.60 8.17
N ASN A 456 9.33 5.56 9.44
CA ASN A 456 10.28 5.85 10.52
C ASN A 456 11.48 4.89 10.45
N GLU A 457 12.63 5.37 10.91
CA GLU A 457 13.90 4.68 10.72
C GLU A 457 13.95 3.30 11.41
N GLU A 458 13.31 3.14 12.56
CA GLU A 458 13.23 1.87 13.28
C GLU A 458 12.42 0.82 12.50
N THR A 459 11.29 1.22 11.91
CA THR A 459 10.49 0.37 11.03
C THR A 459 11.30 -0.06 9.81
N VAL A 460 11.99 0.87 9.14
CA VAL A 460 12.81 0.54 7.97
C VAL A 460 13.91 -0.45 8.34
N LYS A 461 14.61 -0.21 9.46
CA LYS A 461 15.62 -1.15 9.99
C LYS A 461 15.05 -2.54 10.24
N LYS A 462 13.85 -2.62 10.82
CA LYS A 462 13.17 -3.90 11.09
C LYS A 462 12.82 -4.64 9.81
N ILE A 463 12.26 -3.95 8.81
CA ILE A 463 11.91 -4.56 7.51
C ILE A 463 13.17 -5.05 6.80
N LEU A 464 14.23 -4.22 6.74
CA LEU A 464 15.48 -4.61 6.12
C LEU A 464 16.16 -5.76 6.90
N GLY A 465 16.04 -5.78 8.22
CA GLY A 465 16.49 -6.88 9.07
C GLY A 465 15.76 -8.18 8.75
N ASP A 466 14.43 -8.16 8.68
CA ASP A 466 13.61 -9.33 8.29
C ASP A 466 14.01 -9.83 6.89
N LEU A 467 14.27 -8.92 5.94
CA LEU A 467 14.76 -9.25 4.60
C LEU A 467 16.13 -9.96 4.59
N THR A 468 17.01 -9.72 5.58
CA THR A 468 18.30 -10.42 5.62
C THR A 468 18.14 -11.92 5.76
N SER A 469 17.29 -12.37 6.69
CA SER A 469 17.00 -13.79 6.90
C SER A 469 16.23 -14.39 5.73
N ILE A 470 15.29 -13.63 5.15
CA ILE A 470 14.51 -14.09 3.98
C ILE A 470 15.43 -14.39 2.80
N PHE A 471 16.44 -13.56 2.55
CA PHE A 471 17.40 -13.78 1.46
C PHE A 471 18.20 -15.07 1.63
N ASP A 472 18.55 -15.41 2.88
CA ASP A 472 19.27 -16.64 3.22
C ASP A 472 18.36 -17.89 3.10
N GLY A 473 17.08 -17.70 2.77
CA GLY A 473 16.10 -18.75 2.43
C GLY A 473 15.28 -19.26 3.61
N GLU A 474 15.63 -18.89 4.84
CA GLU A 474 14.93 -19.30 6.07
C GLU A 474 14.58 -18.09 6.93
N PHE A 475 13.29 -17.94 7.25
CA PHE A 475 12.80 -16.88 8.11
C PHE A 475 12.07 -17.46 9.31
N GLU A 476 12.57 -17.17 10.51
CA GLU A 476 11.95 -17.57 11.76
C GLU A 476 11.65 -16.33 12.62
N LYS A 477 10.43 -16.24 13.14
CA LYS A 477 10.02 -15.11 13.98
C LYS A 477 9.06 -15.56 15.06
N PHE A 478 9.38 -15.23 16.30
CA PHE A 478 8.50 -15.47 17.43
C PHE A 478 7.63 -14.23 17.70
N THR A 479 6.34 -14.44 17.93
CA THR A 479 5.44 -13.38 18.41
C THR A 479 4.64 -13.89 19.62
N ALA A 480 4.34 -13.00 20.56
CA ALA A 480 3.60 -13.36 21.77
C ALA A 480 2.19 -13.90 21.47
N THR A 481 1.59 -13.47 20.37
CA THR A 481 0.25 -13.87 19.94
C THR A 481 0.26 -15.19 19.19
N ARG A 482 1.19 -15.38 18.24
CA ARG A 482 1.17 -16.52 17.29
C ARG A 482 2.25 -17.58 17.54
N GLY A 483 3.13 -17.36 18.50
CA GLY A 483 4.25 -18.25 18.79
C GLY A 483 5.34 -18.19 17.71
N LEU A 484 6.05 -19.30 17.53
CA LEU A 484 7.14 -19.43 16.55
C LEU A 484 6.59 -19.63 15.14
N MET A 485 6.83 -18.67 14.26
CA MET A 485 6.54 -18.77 12.83
C MET A 485 7.82 -19.15 12.09
N LYS A 486 7.72 -20.10 11.17
CA LYS A 486 8.84 -20.53 10.31
C LYS A 486 8.38 -20.51 8.85
N TYR A 487 9.14 -19.83 8.01
CA TYR A 487 8.92 -19.76 6.57
C TYR A 487 10.20 -20.16 5.85
N ARG A 488 10.05 -20.97 4.81
CA ARG A 488 11.10 -21.21 3.81
C ARG A 488 10.57 -20.67 2.49
N ALA A 489 11.19 -19.58 2.02
CA ALA A 489 10.77 -18.91 0.81
C ALA A 489 12.00 -18.33 0.11
N THR A 490 12.14 -18.62 -1.18
CA THR A 490 13.19 -18.06 -2.03
C THR A 490 12.51 -17.47 -3.25
N PHE A 491 12.77 -16.18 -3.51
CA PHE A 491 12.14 -15.44 -4.60
C PHE A 491 13.01 -14.27 -5.05
N PRO A 492 13.07 -13.97 -6.36
CA PRO A 492 13.69 -12.75 -6.85
C PRO A 492 12.84 -11.53 -6.53
N ILE A 493 13.51 -10.38 -6.42
CA ILE A 493 12.89 -9.08 -6.17
C ILE A 493 13.37 -8.10 -7.25
N ILE A 494 12.46 -7.30 -7.80
CA ILE A 494 12.81 -6.07 -8.51
C ILE A 494 12.11 -4.90 -7.83
N GLY A 495 12.89 -4.01 -7.23
CA GLY A 495 12.42 -2.80 -6.57
C GLY A 495 12.88 -1.53 -7.26
N CYS A 496 12.02 -0.52 -7.34
CA CYS A 496 12.36 0.80 -7.87
C CYS A 496 12.50 1.83 -6.75
N ILE A 497 13.55 2.67 -6.81
CA ILE A 497 13.81 3.73 -5.85
C ILE A 497 14.42 4.98 -6.53
N THR A 498 14.30 6.14 -5.90
CA THR A 498 14.98 7.37 -6.34
C THR A 498 16.35 7.53 -5.66
N PRO A 499 17.33 8.20 -6.30
CA PRO A 499 18.65 8.44 -5.70
C PRO A 499 18.59 9.15 -4.34
N ALA A 500 17.73 10.17 -4.21
CA ALA A 500 17.61 10.97 -3.00
C ALA A 500 17.14 10.15 -1.79
N ILE A 501 16.17 9.26 -1.99
CA ILE A 501 15.64 8.41 -0.92
C ILE A 501 16.65 7.32 -0.55
N LEU A 502 17.30 6.71 -1.54
CA LEU A 502 18.36 5.73 -1.26
C LEU A 502 19.49 6.35 -0.43
N ALA A 503 19.91 7.58 -0.74
CA ALA A 503 20.99 8.25 -0.02
C ALA A 503 20.69 8.41 1.48
N LYS A 504 19.43 8.66 1.86
CA LYS A 504 19.00 8.80 3.27
C LYS A 504 19.15 7.51 4.09
N HIS A 505 18.92 6.35 3.48
CA HIS A 505 18.90 5.06 4.20
C HIS A 505 20.09 4.16 3.88
N ARG A 506 21.04 4.65 3.07
CA ARG A 506 22.20 3.90 2.59
C ARG A 506 23.03 3.28 3.73
N ASN A 507 23.24 4.05 4.80
CA ASN A 507 24.00 3.59 5.97
C ASN A 507 23.42 2.30 6.59
N TYR A 508 22.09 2.11 6.52
CA TYR A 508 21.41 0.92 7.04
C TYR A 508 21.49 -0.24 6.06
N MET A 509 21.37 0.02 4.77
CA MET A 509 21.52 -1.01 3.74
C MET A 509 22.95 -1.59 3.69
N GLU A 510 23.97 -0.73 3.88
CA GLU A 510 25.36 -1.17 3.97
C GLU A 510 25.63 -1.97 5.26
N GLN A 511 25.00 -1.60 6.39
CA GLN A 511 25.17 -2.30 7.67
C GLN A 511 24.57 -3.71 7.69
N LEU A 512 23.50 -3.96 6.94
CA LEU A 512 22.78 -5.23 6.97
C LEU A 512 23.39 -6.30 6.05
N GLY A 513 24.45 -5.96 5.33
CA GLY A 513 25.01 -6.80 4.27
C GLY A 513 24.17 -6.64 3.01
N SER A 514 24.78 -6.05 1.99
CA SER A 514 24.21 -5.73 0.69
C SER A 514 23.82 -6.99 -0.09
N ARG A 515 22.59 -7.46 0.12
CA ARG A 515 21.92 -8.52 -0.65
C ARG A 515 21.27 -8.02 -1.93
N PHE A 516 21.14 -6.70 -2.05
CA PHE A 516 20.64 -6.06 -3.26
C PHE A 516 21.79 -5.73 -4.19
N LEU A 517 21.62 -6.11 -5.45
CA LEU A 517 22.35 -5.53 -6.56
C LEU A 517 21.66 -4.24 -6.97
N PHE A 518 22.46 -3.19 -7.19
CA PHE A 518 21.95 -1.89 -7.55
C PHE A 518 22.21 -1.66 -9.03
N TYR A 519 21.20 -1.17 -9.75
CA TYR A 519 21.36 -0.66 -11.11
C TYR A 519 20.98 0.81 -11.13
N ARG A 520 21.95 1.70 -11.37
CA ARG A 520 21.68 3.12 -11.56
C ARG A 520 21.44 3.41 -13.04
N ILE A 521 20.25 3.90 -13.35
CA ILE A 521 19.92 4.33 -14.70
C ILE A 521 20.82 5.52 -15.06
N PRO A 522 21.62 5.43 -16.14
CA PRO A 522 22.44 6.53 -16.60
C PRO A 522 21.60 7.76 -16.97
N HIS A 523 22.19 8.95 -16.89
CA HIS A 523 21.53 10.13 -17.42
C HIS A 523 21.34 10.01 -18.94
N LEU A 524 20.23 10.55 -19.45
CA LEU A 524 19.96 10.57 -20.88
C LEU A 524 21.05 11.43 -21.57
N THR A 525 21.60 10.90 -22.67
CA THR A 525 22.36 11.69 -23.64
C THR A 525 21.43 12.63 -24.41
N ASP A 526 21.97 13.60 -25.14
CA ASP A 526 21.16 14.49 -25.98
C ASP A 526 20.38 13.71 -27.04
N ASP A 527 20.99 12.69 -27.65
CA ASP A 527 20.31 11.81 -28.61
C ASP A 527 19.17 11.01 -27.97
N ASN A 528 19.39 10.50 -26.75
CA ASN A 528 18.36 9.80 -25.99
C ASN A 528 17.21 10.75 -25.61
N ARG A 529 17.51 12.01 -25.28
CA ARG A 529 16.48 13.04 -25.05
C ARG A 529 15.68 13.32 -26.31
N ALA A 530 16.36 13.53 -27.44
CA ALA A 530 15.71 13.77 -28.74
C ALA A 530 14.78 12.62 -29.13
N THR A 531 15.24 11.38 -28.97
CA THR A 531 14.45 10.17 -29.20
C THR A 531 13.23 10.13 -28.25
N GLY A 532 13.44 10.41 -26.97
CA GLY A 532 12.36 10.48 -25.98
C GLY A 532 11.27 11.49 -26.32
N TYR A 533 11.65 12.67 -26.82
CA TYR A 533 10.68 13.66 -27.30
C TYR A 533 9.88 13.14 -28.50
N GLY A 534 10.53 12.48 -29.46
CA GLY A 534 9.84 11.86 -30.60
C GLY A 534 8.79 10.83 -30.17
N ILE A 535 9.12 9.98 -29.19
CA ILE A 535 8.18 9.00 -28.62
C ILE A 535 7.01 9.70 -27.92
N ALA A 536 7.29 10.75 -27.15
CA ALA A 536 6.26 11.48 -26.40
C ALA A 536 5.25 12.20 -27.31
N TRP A 537 5.70 12.78 -28.42
CA TRP A 537 4.84 13.44 -29.39
C TRP A 537 3.99 12.46 -30.21
N ASN A 538 4.44 11.22 -30.41
CA ASN A 538 3.71 10.17 -31.13
C ASN A 538 2.77 9.34 -30.22
N GLY A 539 2.23 9.96 -29.16
CA GLY A 539 1.55 9.28 -28.05
C GLY A 539 0.20 8.62 -28.36
N GLU A 540 -0.39 8.84 -29.54
CA GLU A 540 -1.73 8.32 -29.92
C GLU A 540 -1.83 6.78 -29.80
N LYS A 541 -0.73 6.06 -30.07
CA LYS A 541 -0.67 4.59 -29.96
C LYS A 541 0.03 4.09 -28.70
N ARG A 542 0.30 4.95 -27.71
CA ARG A 542 1.09 4.58 -26.53
C ARG A 542 0.47 3.42 -25.75
N SER A 543 -0.85 3.46 -25.52
CA SER A 543 -1.56 2.39 -24.80
C SER A 543 -1.45 1.04 -25.52
N GLU A 544 -1.64 1.04 -26.85
CA GLU A 544 -1.48 -0.15 -27.70
C GLU A 544 -0.04 -0.68 -27.67
N ASN A 545 0.96 0.20 -27.82
CA ASN A 545 2.38 -0.19 -27.75
C ASN A 545 2.75 -0.78 -26.38
N ILE A 546 2.19 -0.26 -25.28
CA ILE A 546 2.37 -0.83 -23.93
C ILE A 546 1.77 -2.23 -23.86
N LYS A 547 0.57 -2.46 -24.41
CA LYS A 547 -0.07 -3.79 -24.45
C LYS A 547 0.76 -4.78 -25.25
N VAL A 548 1.25 -4.39 -26.43
CA VAL A 548 2.12 -5.21 -27.26
C VAL A 548 3.43 -5.54 -26.53
N ALA A 549 4.11 -4.53 -25.98
CA ALA A 549 5.36 -4.73 -25.24
C ALA A 549 5.16 -5.64 -24.01
N THR A 550 4.09 -5.43 -23.25
CA THR A 550 3.75 -6.26 -22.07
C THR A 550 3.51 -7.72 -22.48
N THR A 551 2.77 -7.93 -23.58
CA THR A 551 2.50 -9.27 -24.11
C THR A 551 3.78 -9.97 -24.53
N LEU A 552 4.64 -9.31 -25.32
CA LEU A 552 5.90 -9.88 -25.79
C LEU A 552 6.87 -10.17 -24.64
N VAL A 553 7.09 -9.21 -23.74
CA VAL A 553 7.98 -9.37 -22.57
C VAL A 553 7.50 -10.51 -21.68
N SER A 554 6.21 -10.53 -21.34
CA SER A 554 5.65 -11.58 -20.47
C SER A 554 5.70 -12.95 -21.14
N SER A 555 5.38 -13.04 -22.43
CA SER A 555 5.43 -14.31 -23.18
C SER A 555 6.85 -14.85 -23.26
N PHE A 556 7.83 -13.99 -23.57
CA PHE A 556 9.24 -14.36 -23.60
C PHE A 556 9.74 -14.87 -22.24
N CYS A 557 9.42 -14.15 -21.16
CA CYS A 557 9.81 -14.58 -19.81
C CYS A 557 9.19 -15.92 -19.44
N VAL A 558 7.90 -16.13 -19.72
CA VAL A 558 7.22 -17.41 -19.43
C VAL A 558 7.83 -18.56 -20.23
N GLN A 559 8.11 -18.35 -21.52
CA GLN A 559 8.79 -19.35 -22.37
C GLN A 559 10.17 -19.72 -21.81
N LEU A 560 10.96 -18.74 -21.38
CA LEU A 560 12.28 -18.97 -20.79
C LEU A 560 12.22 -19.57 -19.38
N ILE A 561 11.25 -19.20 -18.54
CA ILE A 561 11.04 -19.81 -17.21
C ILE A 561 10.73 -21.30 -17.37
N ASN A 562 9.87 -21.67 -18.32
CA ASN A 562 9.55 -23.08 -18.58
C ASN A 562 10.77 -23.86 -19.06
N LYS A 563 11.55 -23.31 -20.01
CA LYS A 563 12.82 -23.90 -20.45
C LYS A 563 13.84 -24.02 -19.30
N ALA A 564 13.91 -23.00 -18.44
CA ALA A 564 14.83 -22.98 -17.29
C ALA A 564 14.52 -24.09 -16.28
N ARG A 565 13.23 -24.38 -16.04
CA ARG A 565 12.79 -25.46 -15.15
C ARG A 565 13.19 -26.85 -15.65
N GLU A 566 13.30 -27.02 -16.96
CA GLU A 566 13.70 -28.27 -17.63
C GLU A 566 15.23 -28.41 -17.78
N LEU A 567 15.98 -27.33 -17.51
CA LEU A 567 17.42 -27.30 -17.69
C LEU A 567 18.13 -28.21 -16.68
N ALA A 568 18.92 -29.16 -17.20
CA ALA A 568 19.67 -30.11 -16.38
C ALA A 568 20.96 -29.51 -15.79
N GLU A 569 21.72 -28.76 -16.59
CA GLU A 569 22.97 -28.12 -16.20
C GLU A 569 22.94 -26.63 -16.53
N LEU A 570 23.42 -25.79 -15.60
CA LEU A 570 23.60 -24.36 -15.84
C LEU A 570 24.77 -24.11 -16.80
N PRO A 571 24.74 -23.01 -17.60
CA PRO A 571 25.87 -22.58 -18.40
C PRO A 571 27.18 -22.56 -17.62
N ARG A 572 28.24 -23.10 -18.22
CA ARG A 572 29.58 -23.13 -17.61
C ARG A 572 30.23 -21.76 -17.73
N ILE A 573 31.17 -21.44 -16.85
CA ILE A 573 31.87 -20.15 -16.91
C ILE A 573 33.29 -20.41 -17.39
N ASP A 574 33.72 -19.71 -18.43
CA ASP A 574 35.08 -19.81 -18.91
C ASP A 574 36.10 -19.20 -17.92
N ASN A 575 37.37 -19.54 -18.08
CA ASN A 575 38.41 -19.12 -17.13
C ASN A 575 38.64 -17.61 -17.15
N GLU A 576 38.55 -16.96 -18.33
CA GLU A 576 38.74 -15.52 -18.46
C GLU A 576 37.65 -14.76 -17.70
N THR A 577 36.38 -15.11 -17.93
CA THR A 577 35.23 -14.52 -17.25
C THR A 577 35.25 -14.82 -15.75
N ARG A 578 35.76 -15.99 -15.35
CA ARG A 578 35.93 -16.31 -13.93
C ARG A 578 36.85 -15.32 -13.22
N GLU A 579 37.99 -14.98 -13.82
CA GLU A 579 38.91 -13.99 -13.26
C GLU A 579 38.30 -12.58 -13.26
N LEU A 580 37.55 -12.21 -14.31
CA LEU A 580 36.81 -10.94 -14.34
C LEU A 580 35.77 -10.87 -13.21
N LEU A 581 35.03 -11.94 -12.95
CA LEU A 581 34.04 -12.03 -11.87
C LEU A 581 34.70 -11.99 -10.48
N ASN A 582 35.86 -12.62 -10.29
CA ASN A 582 36.62 -12.54 -9.05
C ASN A 582 37.00 -11.08 -8.74
N ASN A 583 37.60 -10.39 -9.71
CA ASN A 583 38.00 -8.99 -9.56
C ASN A 583 36.79 -8.07 -9.32
N ALA A 584 35.68 -8.31 -10.02
CA ALA A 584 34.44 -7.57 -9.82
C ALA A 584 33.84 -7.79 -8.42
N ALA A 585 33.90 -9.03 -7.89
CA ALA A 585 33.42 -9.33 -6.56
C ALA A 585 34.24 -8.60 -5.49
N GLU A 586 35.57 -8.58 -5.61
CA GLU A 586 36.44 -7.80 -4.71
C GLU A 586 36.13 -6.30 -4.78
N PHE A 587 35.95 -5.76 -5.98
CA PHE A 587 35.57 -4.37 -6.18
C PHE A 587 34.23 -4.07 -5.49
N VAL A 588 33.19 -4.86 -5.75
CA VAL A 588 31.84 -4.66 -5.20
C VAL A 588 31.87 -4.70 -3.67
N SER A 589 32.58 -5.68 -3.08
CA SER A 589 32.78 -5.78 -1.64
C SER A 589 33.37 -4.50 -1.04
N ARG A 590 34.45 -3.98 -1.64
CA ARG A 590 35.11 -2.75 -1.18
C ARG A 590 34.25 -1.50 -1.41
N ALA A 591 33.57 -1.43 -2.56
CA ALA A 591 32.69 -0.32 -2.94
C ALA A 591 31.50 -0.16 -1.98
N ARG A 592 30.98 -1.28 -1.47
CA ARG A 592 29.90 -1.34 -0.46
C ARG A 592 30.42 -1.17 0.97
N GLY A 593 31.74 -1.20 1.18
CA GLY A 593 32.37 -1.12 2.48
C GLY A 593 32.22 0.25 3.16
N LYS A 594 32.33 0.23 4.49
CA LYS A 594 32.20 1.40 5.36
C LYS A 594 33.55 1.75 5.99
N ALA A 595 34.05 2.95 5.71
CA ALA A 595 35.17 3.53 6.45
C ALA A 595 34.62 4.17 7.74
N ILE A 596 35.04 3.66 8.90
CA ILE A 596 34.63 4.18 10.20
C ILE A 596 35.58 5.31 10.54
N THR A 597 35.01 6.51 10.73
CA THR A 597 35.77 7.72 11.01
C THR A 597 35.41 8.33 12.36
N ARG A 598 36.40 8.95 13.00
CA ARG A 598 36.24 9.69 14.26
C ARG A 598 36.64 11.15 14.04
N PRO A 599 35.84 12.12 14.51
CA PRO A 599 36.26 13.52 14.49
C PRO A 599 37.40 13.72 15.49
N VAL A 600 38.48 14.32 15.01
CA VAL A 600 39.60 14.79 15.81
C VAL A 600 39.69 16.30 15.64
N GLU A 601 39.61 17.02 16.75
CA GLU A 601 39.71 18.47 16.76
C GLU A 601 41.09 18.89 17.22
N PHE A 602 41.71 19.79 16.47
CA PHE A 602 42.91 20.50 16.92
C PHE A 602 42.79 21.98 16.57
N THR A 603 43.44 22.82 17.38
CA THR A 603 43.53 24.25 17.11
C THR A 603 44.81 24.48 16.32
N ASN A 604 44.71 25.11 15.15
CA ASN A 604 45.90 25.48 14.39
C ASN A 604 46.61 26.70 15.01
N ASP A 605 47.80 27.03 14.50
CA ASP A 605 48.60 28.18 14.94
C ASP A 605 47.91 29.55 14.78
N GLN A 606 46.77 29.59 14.08
CA GLN A 606 45.92 30.77 13.88
C GLN A 606 44.69 30.79 14.81
N ASN A 607 44.68 29.98 15.87
CA ASN A 607 43.57 29.84 16.82
C ASN A 607 42.24 29.38 16.20
N LYS A 608 42.29 28.76 15.01
CA LYS A 608 41.12 28.20 14.34
C LYS A 608 40.96 26.74 14.73
N LYS A 609 39.80 26.37 15.26
CA LYS A 609 39.43 24.96 15.47
C LYS A 609 39.28 24.27 14.12
N ILE A 610 40.07 23.21 13.91
CA ILE A 610 40.01 22.36 12.72
C ILE A 610 39.57 20.97 13.18
N THR A 611 38.40 20.54 12.69
CA THR A 611 37.92 19.16 12.83
C THR A 611 38.32 18.36 11.60
N TYR A 612 39.14 17.33 11.76
CA TYR A 612 39.42 16.34 10.71
C TYR A 612 38.84 14.99 11.09
N TYR A 613 38.52 14.16 10.10
CA TYR A 613 37.97 12.83 10.31
C TYR A 613 39.10 11.81 10.11
N GLU A 614 39.53 11.19 11.20
CA GLU A 614 40.53 10.13 11.19
C GLU A 614 39.83 8.78 10.95
N ILE A 615 40.36 7.95 10.05
CA ILE A 615 39.85 6.58 9.86
C ILE A 615 40.36 5.74 11.01
N THR A 616 39.44 5.19 11.79
CA THR A 616 39.77 4.33 12.94
C THR A 616 39.68 2.86 12.56
N ASP A 617 38.79 2.50 11.64
CA ASP A 617 38.55 1.13 11.22
C ASP A 617 37.85 1.08 9.85
N ARG A 618 37.76 -0.09 9.24
CA ARG A 618 37.00 -0.34 8.02
C ARG A 618 36.21 -1.64 8.12
N GLN A 619 34.99 -1.62 7.62
CA GLN A 619 34.13 -2.79 7.52
C GLN A 619 33.86 -3.08 6.04
N VAL A 620 34.41 -4.18 5.53
CA VAL A 620 34.27 -4.63 4.14
C VAL A 620 33.74 -6.06 4.18
N GLU A 621 32.75 -6.39 3.33
CA GLU A 621 32.27 -7.77 3.22
C GLU A 621 33.27 -8.63 2.44
N GLU A 622 33.40 -9.91 2.81
CA GLU A 622 34.18 -10.87 2.00
C GLU A 622 33.50 -11.08 0.61
N PRO A 623 34.28 -11.35 -0.46
CA PRO A 623 33.80 -11.29 -1.85
C PRO A 623 32.81 -12.40 -2.23
N TRP A 624 32.65 -13.43 -1.39
CA TRP A 624 31.93 -14.65 -1.74
C TRP A 624 30.47 -14.42 -2.13
N ARG A 625 29.75 -13.52 -1.43
CA ARG A 625 28.35 -13.20 -1.76
C ARG A 625 28.26 -12.47 -3.08
N ALA A 626 29.03 -11.40 -3.25
CA ALA A 626 29.06 -10.62 -4.48
C ALA A 626 29.45 -11.51 -5.68
N LEU A 627 30.38 -12.44 -5.50
CA LEU A 627 30.75 -13.41 -6.52
C LEU A 627 29.58 -14.31 -6.90
N ILE A 628 28.87 -14.90 -5.93
CA ILE A 628 27.70 -15.76 -6.20
C ILE A 628 26.59 -14.97 -6.91
N GLU A 629 26.31 -13.74 -6.48
CA GLU A 629 25.33 -12.84 -7.10
C GLU A 629 25.68 -12.53 -8.57
N LEU A 630 26.91 -12.07 -8.83
CA LEU A 630 27.39 -11.73 -10.18
C LEU A 630 27.44 -12.96 -11.09
N ARG A 631 27.92 -14.09 -10.56
CA ARG A 631 27.96 -15.39 -11.24
C ARG A 631 26.57 -15.83 -11.66
N SER A 632 25.60 -15.69 -10.76
CA SER A 632 24.21 -16.07 -11.00
C SER A 632 23.63 -15.27 -12.18
N ILE A 633 23.77 -13.94 -12.18
CA ILE A 633 23.27 -13.12 -13.29
C ILE A 633 24.01 -13.44 -14.59
N ALA A 634 25.35 -13.56 -14.58
CA ALA A 634 26.11 -13.91 -15.77
C ALA A 634 25.61 -15.22 -16.41
N THR A 635 25.32 -16.21 -15.56
CA THR A 635 24.78 -17.51 -15.96
C THR A 635 23.38 -17.38 -16.56
N VAL A 636 22.49 -16.58 -15.95
CA VAL A 636 21.15 -16.34 -16.50
C VAL A 636 21.21 -15.56 -17.82
N LEU A 637 22.13 -14.60 -17.97
CA LEU A 637 22.34 -13.87 -19.22
C LEU A 637 22.80 -14.80 -20.35
N ALA A 638 23.76 -15.69 -20.09
CA ALA A 638 24.16 -16.71 -21.05
C ALA A 638 22.97 -17.59 -21.46
N PHE A 639 22.15 -18.00 -20.49
CA PHE A 639 20.93 -18.78 -20.75
C PHE A 639 19.92 -18.02 -21.63
N ILE A 640 19.64 -16.73 -21.35
CA ILE A 640 18.76 -15.88 -22.17
C ILE A 640 19.29 -15.78 -23.61
N ARG A 641 20.62 -15.69 -23.76
CA ARG A 641 21.32 -15.63 -25.05
C ARG A 641 21.51 -17.00 -25.70
N ASN A 642 20.95 -18.07 -25.12
CA ASN A 642 21.05 -19.45 -25.60
C ASN A 642 22.52 -19.91 -25.77
N LYS A 643 23.37 -19.56 -24.81
CA LYS A 643 24.78 -19.97 -24.72
C LYS A 643 24.97 -20.98 -23.60
N ASP A 644 25.73 -22.03 -23.87
CA ASP A 644 26.14 -23.03 -22.86
C ASP A 644 27.35 -22.58 -22.02
N VAL A 645 28.01 -21.48 -22.43
CA VAL A 645 29.19 -20.93 -21.78
C VAL A 645 29.01 -19.43 -21.58
N VAL A 646 29.26 -18.96 -20.36
CA VAL A 646 29.37 -17.55 -20.00
C VAL A 646 30.72 -17.04 -20.48
N THR A 647 30.69 -15.96 -21.25
CA THR A 647 31.84 -15.32 -21.90
C THR A 647 31.99 -13.86 -21.41
N PRO A 648 33.07 -13.16 -21.78
CA PRO A 648 33.23 -11.73 -21.44
C PRO A 648 32.10 -10.81 -21.91
N ASP A 649 31.29 -11.26 -22.88
CA ASP A 649 30.10 -10.56 -23.37
C ASP A 649 29.00 -10.45 -22.29
N GLU A 650 28.76 -11.50 -21.50
CA GLU A 650 27.82 -11.44 -20.37
C GLU A 650 28.35 -10.52 -19.27
N PHE A 651 29.66 -10.55 -19.04
CA PHE A 651 30.33 -9.67 -18.09
C PHE A 651 30.17 -8.19 -18.45
N GLN A 652 30.15 -7.86 -19.74
CA GLN A 652 29.95 -6.48 -20.21
C GLN A 652 28.61 -5.91 -19.73
N THR A 653 27.54 -6.69 -19.77
CA THR A 653 26.20 -6.29 -19.28
C THR A 653 26.19 -6.07 -17.77
N LEU A 654 27.05 -6.75 -17.01
CA LEU A 654 27.15 -6.59 -15.55
C LEU A 654 27.87 -5.31 -15.12
N ARG A 655 28.61 -4.63 -16.01
CA ARG A 655 29.44 -3.47 -15.64
C ARG A 655 28.65 -2.40 -14.90
N LEU A 656 27.44 -2.08 -15.35
CA LEU A 656 26.61 -1.06 -14.71
C LEU A 656 26.14 -1.48 -13.31
N LEU A 657 25.93 -2.78 -13.04
CA LEU A 657 25.63 -3.29 -11.70
C LEU A 657 26.85 -3.14 -10.78
N ILE A 658 28.02 -3.52 -11.27
CA ILE A 658 29.30 -3.44 -10.55
C ILE A 658 29.58 -1.98 -10.18
N GLN A 659 29.45 -1.06 -11.13
CA GLN A 659 29.71 0.38 -10.96
C GLN A 659 28.69 1.06 -10.03
N SER A 660 27.45 0.56 -9.99
CA SER A 660 26.38 1.10 -9.16
C SER A 660 26.47 0.68 -7.68
N SER A 661 27.40 -0.21 -7.33
CA SER A 661 27.60 -0.69 -5.96
C SER A 661 28.11 0.40 -4.99
N ALA A 662 28.91 1.34 -5.50
CA ALA A 662 29.47 2.45 -4.72
C ALA A 662 28.44 3.59 -4.45
N SER A 663 28.79 4.49 -3.54
CA SER A 663 28.01 5.70 -3.27
C SER A 663 28.14 6.70 -4.39
N ILE A 664 27.10 7.50 -4.63
CA ILE A 664 27.11 8.47 -5.74
C ILE A 664 28.37 9.33 -5.67
N ASN A 665 28.64 9.87 -4.48
CA ASN A 665 29.82 10.70 -4.24
C ASN A 665 31.12 9.94 -4.53
N ARG A 666 31.22 8.69 -4.06
CA ARG A 666 32.40 7.83 -4.30
C ARG A 666 32.55 7.47 -5.77
N THR A 667 31.45 7.14 -6.46
CA THR A 667 31.45 6.80 -7.89
C THR A 667 31.88 8.00 -8.72
N GLU A 668 31.35 9.20 -8.47
CA GLU A 668 31.76 10.42 -9.18
C GLU A 668 33.25 10.74 -8.98
N VAL A 669 33.74 10.61 -7.73
CA VAL A 669 35.17 10.78 -7.43
C VAL A 669 36.00 9.73 -8.15
N MET A 670 35.59 8.46 -8.13
CA MET A 670 36.30 7.40 -8.85
C MET A 670 36.33 7.65 -10.36
N VAL A 671 35.22 8.09 -10.94
CA VAL A 671 35.10 8.40 -12.36
C VAL A 671 36.03 9.54 -12.77
N ALA A 672 36.14 10.59 -11.96
CA ALA A 672 37.04 11.70 -12.22
C ALA A 672 38.54 11.31 -12.22
N LEU A 673 38.88 10.18 -11.59
CA LEU A 673 40.23 9.62 -11.51
C LEU A 673 40.55 8.60 -12.62
N ILE A 674 39.56 8.17 -13.42
CA ILE A 674 39.78 7.19 -14.50
C ILE A 674 40.69 7.80 -15.57
N GLY A 675 41.72 7.05 -15.98
CA GLY A 675 42.65 7.46 -17.03
C GLY A 675 43.64 8.55 -16.61
N GLU A 676 43.63 8.95 -15.34
CA GLU A 676 44.52 9.98 -14.79
C GLU A 676 45.70 9.32 -14.06
N GLU A 677 46.92 9.82 -14.29
CA GLU A 677 48.13 9.30 -13.59
C GLU A 677 48.16 9.70 -12.11
N GLY A 678 47.38 10.72 -11.73
CA GLY A 678 47.14 11.14 -10.35
C GLY A 678 46.60 12.56 -10.26
N LEU A 679 45.47 12.77 -9.57
CA LEU A 679 44.91 14.09 -9.33
C LEU A 679 45.06 14.51 -7.88
N THR A 680 45.28 15.80 -7.63
CA THR A 680 45.11 16.36 -6.29
C THR A 680 43.64 16.40 -5.89
N ALA A 681 43.36 16.48 -4.58
CA ALA A 681 41.99 16.63 -4.10
C ALA A 681 41.31 17.92 -4.62
N ASP A 682 42.08 18.98 -4.88
CA ASP A 682 41.56 20.23 -5.43
C ASP A 682 41.16 20.09 -6.91
N GLN A 683 42.04 19.50 -7.73
CA GLN A 683 41.74 19.17 -9.12
C GLN A 683 40.54 18.24 -9.24
N THR A 684 40.48 17.21 -8.39
CA THR A 684 39.34 16.28 -8.32
C THR A 684 38.06 17.04 -7.99
N SER A 685 38.08 17.93 -6.99
CA SER A 685 36.90 18.70 -6.56
C SER A 685 36.35 19.60 -7.66
N LYS A 686 37.23 20.20 -8.48
CA LYS A 686 36.85 20.99 -9.66
C LYS A 686 36.23 20.14 -10.75
N LYS A 687 36.72 18.91 -10.97
CA LYS A 687 36.16 17.99 -11.96
C LYS A 687 34.76 17.48 -11.58
N VAL A 688 34.53 17.20 -10.31
CA VAL A 688 33.23 16.69 -9.83
C VAL A 688 32.24 17.78 -9.42
N ASP A 689 32.63 19.06 -9.50
CA ASP A 689 31.86 20.23 -9.05
C ASP A 689 31.34 20.10 -7.59
N LYS A 690 32.23 19.71 -6.67
CA LYS A 690 31.91 19.57 -5.23
C LYS A 690 32.89 20.31 -4.35
N SER A 691 32.50 20.54 -3.10
CA SER A 691 33.39 21.16 -2.13
C SER A 691 34.68 20.36 -1.96
N SER A 692 35.82 21.07 -1.87
CA SER A 692 37.13 20.47 -1.60
C SER A 692 37.13 19.66 -0.29
N LYS A 693 36.33 20.08 0.71
CA LYS A 693 36.18 19.37 1.99
C LYS A 693 35.52 18.00 1.79
N GLN A 694 34.40 17.94 1.07
CA GLN A 694 33.69 16.69 0.81
C GLN A 694 34.53 15.75 -0.07
N THR A 695 35.13 16.28 -1.14
CA THR A 695 35.99 15.49 -2.05
C THR A 695 37.17 14.86 -1.31
N ARG A 696 37.83 15.61 -0.41
CA ARG A 696 38.91 15.06 0.43
C ARG A 696 38.44 13.93 1.33
N ARG A 697 37.24 14.04 1.89
CA ARG A 697 36.63 12.99 2.70
C ARG A 697 36.39 11.74 1.86
N ASP A 698 35.73 11.88 0.71
CA ASP A 698 35.42 10.76 -0.19
C ASP A 698 36.71 10.06 -0.68
N LEU A 699 37.73 10.81 -1.08
CA LEU A 699 39.05 10.27 -1.44
C LEU A 699 39.71 9.52 -0.27
N THR A 700 39.61 10.06 0.95
CA THR A 700 40.18 9.43 2.15
C THR A 700 39.48 8.10 2.44
N GLU A 701 38.14 8.06 2.35
CA GLU A 701 37.36 6.84 2.50
C GLU A 701 37.69 5.80 1.42
N LEU A 702 37.79 6.21 0.14
CA LEU A 702 38.15 5.34 -0.97
C LEU A 702 39.54 4.74 -0.84
N VAL A 703 40.51 5.50 -0.31
CA VAL A 703 41.85 4.99 0.02
C VAL A 703 41.78 3.95 1.14
N ALA A 704 40.97 4.20 2.18
CA ALA A 704 40.78 3.24 3.28
C ALA A 704 40.22 1.89 2.81
N LEU A 705 39.30 1.95 1.85
CA LEU A 705 38.65 0.80 1.23
C LEU A 705 39.54 0.13 0.16
N GLY A 706 40.68 0.74 -0.19
CA GLY A 706 41.62 0.23 -1.18
C GLY A 706 41.07 0.23 -2.60
N LEU A 707 40.26 1.25 -2.93
CA LEU A 707 39.76 1.50 -4.30
C LEU A 707 40.57 2.59 -5.01
N VAL A 708 41.24 3.44 -4.22
CA VAL A 708 42.06 4.56 -4.68
C VAL A 708 43.42 4.47 -4.02
N VAL A 709 44.47 4.69 -4.79
CA VAL A 709 45.85 4.79 -4.33
C VAL A 709 46.18 6.24 -4.05
N LYS A 710 46.88 6.49 -2.93
CA LYS A 710 47.38 7.81 -2.55
C LYS A 710 48.91 7.82 -2.58
N LYS A 711 49.51 8.69 -3.41
CA LYS A 711 50.97 8.85 -3.55
C LYS A 711 51.36 10.31 -3.32
N LYS A 712 52.56 10.58 -2.81
CA LYS A 712 53.14 11.93 -2.83
C LYS A 712 53.75 12.20 -4.20
N GLU A 713 53.58 13.41 -4.71
CA GLU A 713 54.27 13.86 -5.92
C GLU A 713 55.80 13.79 -5.73
N LEU A 714 56.48 13.05 -6.61
CA LEU A 714 57.93 12.95 -6.65
C LEU A 714 58.49 14.13 -7.45
N GLY A 715 59.26 15.01 -6.80
CA GLY A 715 59.90 16.16 -7.45
C GLY A 715 59.63 17.53 -6.81
N ALA A 716 58.79 17.61 -5.78
CA ALA A 716 58.60 18.85 -5.03
C ALA A 716 59.90 19.26 -4.30
N THR A 717 60.27 20.53 -4.39
CA THR A 717 61.48 21.14 -3.79
C THR A 717 61.59 20.92 -2.29
N PHE A 718 60.48 20.58 -1.61
CA PHE A 718 60.42 20.19 -0.21
C PHE A 718 59.48 18.96 -0.03
N PRO A 719 59.97 17.80 0.45
CA PRO A 719 59.16 16.57 0.59
C PRO A 719 57.97 16.67 1.58
N THR A 720 58.00 17.69 2.45
CA THR A 720 56.97 17.97 3.46
C THR A 720 55.79 18.77 2.91
N THR A 721 55.94 19.46 1.77
CA THR A 721 54.89 20.30 1.14
C THR A 721 54.37 19.74 -0.18
N ALA A 722 54.92 18.62 -0.67
CA ALA A 722 54.44 17.94 -1.88
C ALA A 722 52.94 17.60 -1.78
N PRO A 723 52.11 17.94 -2.78
CA PRO A 723 50.70 17.60 -2.75
C PRO A 723 50.50 16.09 -2.86
N TRP A 724 49.40 15.62 -2.28
CA TRP A 724 48.98 14.23 -2.42
C TRP A 724 48.23 14.05 -3.75
N LEU A 725 48.67 13.07 -4.53
CA LEU A 725 48.04 12.63 -5.75
C LEU A 725 47.24 11.35 -5.49
N PHE A 726 46.07 11.26 -6.10
CA PHE A 726 45.13 10.16 -5.98
C PHE A 726 44.88 9.57 -7.37
N SER A 727 44.89 8.25 -7.49
CA SER A 727 44.57 7.53 -8.73
C SER A 727 43.79 6.25 -8.42
N ILE A 728 42.99 5.77 -9.37
CA ILE A 728 42.28 4.48 -9.24
C ILE A 728 43.30 3.35 -9.09
N GLU A 729 43.00 2.37 -8.24
CA GLU A 729 43.80 1.14 -8.18
C GLU A 729 43.83 0.47 -9.55
N PRO A 730 45.00 0.18 -10.14
CA PRO A 730 45.10 -0.26 -11.54
C PRO A 730 44.26 -1.49 -11.88
N GLU A 731 44.09 -2.41 -10.91
CA GLU A 731 43.28 -3.63 -11.05
C GLU A 731 41.79 -3.34 -11.31
N TYR A 732 41.27 -2.19 -10.86
CA TYR A 732 39.87 -1.78 -11.05
C TYR A 732 39.67 -0.77 -12.19
N SER A 733 40.76 -0.25 -12.78
CA SER A 733 40.68 0.76 -13.84
C SER A 733 39.86 0.27 -15.05
N ALA A 734 40.07 -0.98 -15.47
CA ALA A 734 39.33 -1.60 -16.57
C ALA A 734 37.84 -1.82 -16.27
N LEU A 735 37.47 -2.07 -15.01
CA LEU A 735 36.06 -2.24 -14.58
C LEU A 735 35.28 -0.92 -14.65
N LEU A 736 35.98 0.19 -14.43
CA LEU A 736 35.39 1.53 -14.37
C LEU A 736 35.40 2.24 -15.72
N ALA A 737 36.13 1.75 -16.72
CA ALA A 737 36.18 2.35 -18.05
C ALA A 737 34.78 2.40 -18.73
N GLY A 738 34.44 3.56 -19.31
CA GLY A 738 33.19 3.78 -20.06
C GLY A 738 32.02 4.38 -19.26
N ILE A 739 32.23 4.80 -18.01
CA ILE A 739 31.20 5.45 -17.19
C ILE A 739 30.92 6.88 -17.65
N SER A 740 29.64 7.23 -17.85
CA SER A 740 29.17 8.61 -18.00
C SER A 740 28.24 8.97 -16.83
N ILE A 741 28.66 9.90 -15.98
CA ILE A 741 27.84 10.49 -14.90
C ILE A 741 27.84 12.00 -15.09
N ALA A 742 26.66 12.61 -15.16
CA ALA A 742 26.53 14.07 -15.09
C ALA A 742 26.51 14.50 -13.62
N PRO A 743 27.15 15.63 -13.25
CA PRO A 743 27.16 16.12 -11.87
C PRO A 743 25.73 16.38 -11.37
N ILE A 744 25.47 16.01 -10.11
CA ILE A 744 24.22 16.36 -9.42
C ILE A 744 24.31 17.84 -8.99
N GLN A 745 23.46 18.69 -9.55
CA GLN A 745 23.06 19.91 -8.84
C GLN A 745 22.22 19.46 -7.64
N GLU A 746 22.82 19.50 -6.45
CA GLU A 746 22.04 19.48 -5.22
C GLU A 746 21.14 20.71 -5.25
N ASP A 747 19.84 20.53 -5.49
CA ASP A 747 18.87 21.46 -4.92
C ASP A 747 19.09 21.40 -3.41
N ALA A 748 19.87 22.34 -2.90
CA ALA A 748 20.08 22.55 -1.49
C ALA A 748 18.70 22.73 -0.87
N ILE A 749 18.19 21.70 -0.18
CA ILE A 749 17.07 21.87 0.73
C ILE A 749 17.60 22.85 1.79
N PRO A 750 17.09 24.09 1.87
CA PRO A 750 17.54 25.03 2.87
C PRO A 750 17.27 24.40 4.24
N PRO A 751 18.18 24.53 5.22
CA PRO A 751 18.02 23.96 6.57
C PRO A 751 16.71 24.37 7.28
N ASN A 752 16.01 25.38 6.78
CA ASN A 752 14.92 26.06 7.47
C ASN A 752 13.51 25.57 7.11
N MET A 753 13.32 24.58 6.22
CA MET A 753 11.97 24.05 5.95
C MET A 753 11.55 22.86 6.82
N LEU A 754 12.46 22.30 7.64
CA LEU A 754 12.11 21.24 8.59
C LEU A 754 11.53 21.78 9.92
N ASP A 755 11.92 22.99 10.32
CA ASP A 755 11.46 23.59 11.58
C ASP A 755 10.04 24.19 11.45
N GLU A 756 9.64 24.68 10.27
CA GLU A 756 8.30 25.24 10.06
C GLU A 756 7.17 24.20 9.93
N MET A 757 7.49 22.91 9.72
CA MET A 757 6.49 21.85 9.59
C MET A 757 6.26 21.05 10.88
N LEU A 758 7.04 21.30 11.94
CA LEU A 758 6.98 20.54 13.20
C LEU A 758 6.39 21.33 14.39
N ASP A 759 6.13 22.63 14.26
CA ASP A 759 5.53 23.49 15.30
C ASP A 759 4.02 23.73 15.15
N GLY A 760 3.29 22.78 14.56
CA GLY A 760 1.83 22.78 14.50
C GLY A 760 1.16 22.11 15.71
N ARG A 761 1.50 22.50 16.95
CA ARG A 761 0.73 22.11 18.15
C ARG A 761 0.40 23.33 19.02
N ASP A 762 -0.91 23.54 19.16
CA ASP A 762 -1.62 24.22 20.25
C ASP A 762 -1.18 25.64 20.63
N THR A 763 -1.91 26.64 20.12
CA THR A 763 -2.35 27.77 20.96
C THR A 763 -3.83 28.05 20.72
N ASP A 764 -4.64 27.62 21.68
CA ASP A 764 -5.97 28.14 21.98
C ASP A 764 -5.89 29.63 22.44
N TYR A 765 -7.05 30.30 22.43
CA TYR A 765 -7.35 31.70 22.80
C TYR A 765 -7.04 32.76 21.71
N GLY A 766 -7.93 33.64 21.27
CA GLY A 766 -9.24 34.04 21.77
C GLY A 766 -9.35 35.58 21.71
N GLY A 767 -10.31 36.09 20.91
CA GLY A 767 -10.93 37.40 21.08
C GLY A 767 -10.15 38.65 20.63
N GLY A 768 -10.87 39.60 20.03
CA GLY A 768 -10.48 41.02 20.06
C GLY A 768 -10.63 41.76 18.73
N ASP A 769 -11.77 42.42 18.62
CA ASP A 769 -12.14 43.56 17.76
C ASP A 769 -11.00 44.50 17.32
N GLY A 770 -11.18 45.15 16.15
CA GLY A 770 -10.57 46.45 15.88
C GLY A 770 -10.30 46.79 14.42
N GLU A 771 -11.25 47.55 13.84
CA GLU A 771 -11.22 48.36 12.60
C GLU A 771 -11.36 47.67 11.23
#